data_AF-A0A0P7D551-F1
#
_entry.id   AF-A0A0P7D551-F1
#
_cell.length_a   1.000
_cell.length_b   1.000
_cell.length_c   1.000
_cell.angle_alpha   90.00
_cell.angle_beta   90.00
_cell.angle_gamma   90.00
#
_symmetry.space_group_name_H-M   'P 1'
#
loop_
_entity.id
_entity.type
_entity.pdbx_description
1 polymer ?
#
loop_
_entity_poly.entity_id
_entity_poly.type
_entity_poly.pdbx_seq_one_letter_code
_entity_poly.pdbx_strand_id
1 'polypeptide(L)'
;MLAAICTYSLLGVTNQALADTTQTKQIPLHFIVAATDKDGANAKVDQATIEQSIENLNSHYQGTGYSYHYKSTDFVTNEEMPGFYDDDYSPDNRVLFIEPYFDKSALNVMVADFDGVNGNAFFPYFGVDGVLIDTEDLVTTTLAHEIGHNLSLLHTFADGDDEPISVQIGERGYLYGDQIIDTPPSFDDLDDDIENCEYTGSAEDEEGTPYAPDAKNIMSQGKNTCRTHFSAQQIDRMQYVLQRDKYHLFNQFGEGRTVPNCENSIIVTQFPHIDGFNFNQEIAQPWVQDVANNGFFFRTSPDSNSSRTGADEPFEGHSYLQIDSSKRDDTDFDDIVYAKKGDKLNYLSPCYDLSFIEKPTLEFYFNMHGKDMGTSIIEVSADNAQTWAELWRKEGQQHSDGDIWEKVTVDLSNYRTTPAQLRLSHIIEGEKGDASFDLFTVSGTQPQQDYEFNSNTLNIAEDENEVTFKVIKNSGLDSSSKIRIYTEDVDAIAGEDYTALDETLTFSSQETEKELAINIFDNNEVDGSRSFNIKLASDESDIIFNESIVTIEDNDVDFSYELDISDTQISENSGQLLVGIIKSDPTDFETKVRIKTTDDSAVGGTDFTALDEVLTFAQGETQKDITIDIIDNSEVDGSRRFTLVLESESFNEKYADEVITITNEDGIPEHATPDDKASGSVSGYFTLMLGALCFIRRNRKKNIKD
;
A
#
# COMPACT_ATOMS: atom_id res chain seq x y z
N MET A 1 -7.26 -39.12 -22.16
CA MET A 1 -5.86 -38.70 -21.99
C MET A 1 -5.70 -37.50 -22.91
N LEU A 2 -5.67 -36.24 -22.49
CA LEU A 2 -5.74 -35.51 -21.21
C LEU A 2 -6.60 -34.25 -21.54
N ALA A 3 -7.57 -33.71 -20.80
CA ALA A 3 -7.74 -33.47 -19.38
C ALA A 3 -6.61 -32.64 -18.73
N ALA A 4 -6.63 -31.33 -18.97
CA ALA A 4 -6.20 -30.28 -18.02
C ALA A 4 -6.81 -28.94 -18.48
N ILE A 5 -8.03 -28.70 -18.04
CA ILE A 5 -8.75 -27.43 -18.19
C ILE A 5 -8.24 -26.47 -17.12
N CYS A 6 -7.94 -25.25 -17.55
CA CYS A 6 -7.62 -24.08 -16.74
C CYS A 6 -8.55 -23.96 -15.53
N THR A 7 -7.95 -23.94 -14.34
CA THR A 7 -8.53 -23.39 -13.12
C THR A 7 -7.43 -22.59 -12.45
N TYR A 8 -7.20 -21.36 -12.92
CA TYR A 8 -6.54 -20.35 -12.09
C TYR A 8 -7.64 -19.61 -11.35
N SER A 9 -7.93 -20.13 -10.17
CA SER A 9 -8.76 -19.53 -9.14
C SER A 9 -8.10 -18.27 -8.59
N LEU A 10 -8.92 -17.26 -8.30
CA LEU A 10 -8.62 -16.08 -7.50
C LEU A 10 -7.59 -16.38 -6.40
N LEU A 11 -6.41 -15.80 -6.52
CA LEU A 11 -5.50 -15.58 -5.40
C LEU A 11 -5.38 -14.06 -5.25
N GLY A 12 -5.81 -13.59 -4.08
CA GLY A 12 -5.85 -12.18 -3.75
C GLY A 12 -4.45 -11.57 -3.84
N VAL A 13 -4.34 -10.56 -4.69
CA VAL A 13 -3.20 -9.65 -4.72
C VAL A 13 -3.29 -8.81 -3.45
N THR A 14 -2.45 -9.11 -2.46
CA THR A 14 -2.26 -8.25 -1.30
C THR A 14 -1.34 -7.09 -1.66
N ASN A 15 -1.83 -5.89 -1.40
CA ASN A 15 -1.19 -4.59 -1.56
C ASN A 15 0.31 -4.57 -1.21
N GLN A 16 1.16 -4.40 -2.21
CA GLN A 16 2.29 -3.47 -2.12
C GLN A 16 2.46 -2.76 -3.47
N ALA A 17 2.51 -1.42 -3.39
CA ALA A 17 2.49 -0.43 -4.47
C ALA A 17 1.12 -0.16 -5.14
N LEU A 18 0.09 0.15 -4.32
CA LEU A 18 -0.92 1.12 -4.77
C LEU A 18 -0.22 2.47 -4.92
N ALA A 19 0.28 2.77 -6.12
CA ALA A 19 0.30 4.14 -6.58
C ALA A 19 -1.15 4.64 -6.51
N ASP A 20 -1.39 5.62 -5.64
CA ASP A 20 -2.66 6.28 -5.32
C ASP A 20 -3.75 6.15 -6.41
N THR A 21 -4.51 5.05 -6.39
CA THR A 21 -5.68 4.85 -7.27
C THR A 21 -6.89 5.65 -6.79
N THR A 22 -6.74 6.46 -5.73
CA THR A 22 -7.76 7.37 -5.20
C THR A 22 -7.71 8.77 -5.80
N GLN A 23 -6.65 9.13 -6.55
CA GLN A 23 -6.56 10.46 -7.15
C GLN A 23 -7.10 10.48 -8.59
N THR A 24 -8.17 11.26 -8.81
CA THR A 24 -8.70 11.55 -10.15
C THR A 24 -7.64 12.27 -11.00
N LYS A 25 -7.26 11.66 -12.12
CA LYS A 25 -6.27 12.22 -13.07
C LYS A 25 -6.86 13.41 -13.83
N GLN A 26 -6.10 14.49 -13.94
CA GLN A 26 -6.56 15.74 -14.55
C GLN A 26 -6.08 15.86 -16.00
N ILE A 27 -7.02 15.92 -16.94
CA ILE A 27 -6.76 16.12 -18.37
C ILE A 27 -6.98 17.60 -18.71
N PRO A 28 -5.96 18.31 -19.21
CA PRO A 28 -6.13 19.69 -19.64
C PRO A 28 -6.85 19.76 -20.99
N LEU A 29 -7.74 20.74 -21.12
CA LEU A 29 -8.43 21.08 -22.36
C LEU A 29 -7.89 22.38 -22.95
N HIS A 30 -7.51 22.33 -24.23
CA HIS A 30 -7.15 23.49 -25.02
C HIS A 30 -8.26 23.80 -26.03
N PHE A 31 -8.82 25.00 -26.01
CA PHE A 31 -9.91 25.39 -26.89
C PHE A 31 -9.39 26.18 -28.09
N ILE A 32 -9.86 25.84 -29.29
CA ILE A 32 -9.57 26.55 -30.53
C ILE A 32 -10.89 27.12 -31.03
N VAL A 33 -11.10 28.42 -30.84
CA VAL A 33 -12.42 29.05 -31.01
C VAL A 33 -12.39 30.00 -32.19
N ALA A 34 -13.35 29.88 -33.09
CA ALA A 34 -13.49 30.80 -34.20
C ALA A 34 -13.84 32.23 -33.71
N ALA A 35 -13.12 33.23 -34.19
CA ALA A 35 -13.32 34.63 -33.83
C ALA A 35 -12.99 35.59 -34.97
N THR A 36 -13.40 36.86 -34.82
CA THR A 36 -13.09 37.90 -35.83
C THR A 36 -11.68 38.47 -35.72
N ASP A 37 -11.05 38.34 -34.54
CA ASP A 37 -9.64 38.66 -34.32
C ASP A 37 -8.99 37.74 -33.26
N LYS A 38 -7.66 37.85 -33.12
CA LYS A 38 -6.86 37.04 -32.20
C LYS A 38 -7.04 37.39 -30.72
N ASP A 39 -7.66 38.52 -30.42
CA ASP A 39 -7.97 38.94 -29.05
C ASP A 39 -9.35 38.40 -28.60
N GLY A 40 -10.04 37.65 -29.48
CA GLY A 40 -11.33 37.00 -29.20
C GLY A 40 -12.55 37.89 -29.47
N ALA A 41 -12.41 38.96 -30.25
CA ALA A 41 -13.57 39.78 -30.60
C ALA A 41 -14.60 38.94 -31.38
N ASN A 42 -15.85 39.00 -30.93
CA ASN A 42 -16.96 38.21 -31.46
C ASN A 42 -16.64 36.71 -31.56
N ALA A 43 -15.88 36.14 -30.63
CA ALA A 43 -15.68 34.70 -30.57
C ALA A 43 -17.02 33.96 -30.56
N LYS A 44 -17.11 32.81 -31.25
CA LYS A 44 -18.33 32.01 -31.34
C LYS A 44 -18.81 31.53 -29.96
N VAL A 45 -17.89 31.28 -29.02
CA VAL A 45 -18.19 31.02 -27.60
C VAL A 45 -17.38 31.92 -26.68
N ASP A 46 -17.95 32.23 -25.52
CA ASP A 46 -17.27 32.97 -24.46
C ASP A 46 -16.68 32.05 -23.38
N GLN A 47 -15.89 32.64 -22.48
CA GLN A 47 -15.24 31.92 -21.40
C GLN A 47 -16.24 31.24 -20.44
N ALA A 48 -17.40 31.85 -20.19
CA ALA A 48 -18.40 31.28 -19.30
C ALA A 48 -19.05 30.02 -19.89
N THR A 49 -19.26 30.00 -21.21
CA THR A 49 -19.76 28.85 -21.95
C THR A 49 -18.74 27.70 -21.94
N ILE A 50 -17.44 28.02 -22.10
CA ILE A 50 -16.35 27.05 -21.95
C ILE A 50 -16.31 26.46 -20.54
N GLU A 51 -16.40 27.29 -19.50
CA GLU A 51 -16.39 26.79 -18.11
C GLU A 51 -17.60 25.88 -17.84
N GLN A 52 -18.78 26.24 -18.35
CA GLN A 52 -20.00 25.43 -18.21
C GLN A 52 -19.89 24.08 -18.94
N SER A 53 -19.27 24.04 -20.13
CA SER A 53 -19.11 22.77 -20.86
C SER A 53 -18.18 21.82 -20.13
N ILE A 54 -17.13 22.33 -19.48
CA ILE A 54 -16.20 21.53 -18.66
C ILE A 54 -16.90 20.99 -17.41
N GLU A 55 -17.75 21.79 -16.75
CA GLU A 55 -18.57 21.32 -15.63
C GLU A 55 -19.50 20.18 -16.05
N ASN A 56 -20.20 20.34 -17.17
CA ASN A 56 -21.10 19.32 -17.71
C ASN A 56 -20.33 18.05 -18.10
N LEU A 57 -19.21 18.20 -18.79
CA LEU A 57 -18.31 17.10 -19.15
C LEU A 57 -17.87 16.30 -17.92
N ASN A 58 -17.40 16.98 -16.88
CA ASN A 58 -16.98 16.34 -15.63
C ASN A 58 -18.13 15.62 -14.90
N SER A 59 -19.36 16.11 -15.02
CA SER A 59 -20.53 15.43 -14.46
C SER A 59 -20.79 14.09 -15.15
N HIS A 60 -20.56 14.00 -16.47
CA HIS A 60 -20.72 12.79 -17.26
C HIS A 60 -19.56 11.81 -17.11
N TYR A 61 -18.35 12.29 -16.88
CA TYR A 61 -17.14 11.48 -16.64
C TYR A 61 -16.91 11.16 -15.17
N GLN A 62 -17.87 11.45 -14.29
CA GLN A 62 -17.78 11.11 -12.87
C GLN A 62 -17.60 9.60 -12.69
N GLY A 63 -16.60 9.19 -11.90
CA GLY A 63 -16.33 7.78 -11.60
C GLY A 63 -15.44 7.07 -12.63
N THR A 64 -15.05 7.73 -13.72
CA THR A 64 -14.11 7.18 -14.72
C THR A 64 -12.66 7.16 -14.24
N GLY A 65 -12.34 7.85 -13.15
CA GLY A 65 -10.96 8.08 -12.69
C GLY A 65 -10.28 9.30 -13.32
N TYR A 66 -10.96 10.00 -14.23
CA TYR A 66 -10.45 11.18 -14.93
C TYR A 66 -11.40 12.38 -14.79
N SER A 67 -10.84 13.58 -14.81
CA SER A 67 -11.59 14.82 -14.93
C SER A 67 -10.82 15.82 -15.78
N TYR A 68 -11.56 16.79 -16.31
CA TYR A 68 -11.08 17.75 -17.30
C TYR A 68 -11.01 19.14 -16.70
N HIS A 69 -10.01 19.92 -17.10
CA HIS A 69 -9.87 21.31 -16.65
C HIS A 69 -9.43 22.22 -17.79
N TYR A 70 -9.82 23.49 -17.68
CA TYR A 70 -9.40 24.51 -18.63
C TYR A 70 -7.89 24.72 -18.58
N LYS A 71 -7.22 24.72 -19.74
CA LYS A 71 -5.81 25.11 -19.88
C LYS A 71 -5.66 26.46 -20.56
N SER A 72 -6.21 26.61 -21.76
CA SER A 72 -6.03 27.79 -22.60
C SER A 72 -7.05 27.83 -23.75
N THR A 73 -7.15 28.99 -24.38
CA THR A 73 -7.94 29.22 -25.59
C THR A 73 -7.11 29.99 -26.61
N ASP A 74 -7.10 29.50 -27.85
CA ASP A 74 -6.62 30.23 -29.01
C ASP A 74 -7.81 30.68 -29.86
N PHE A 75 -7.83 31.97 -30.21
CA PHE A 75 -8.84 32.54 -31.11
C PHE A 75 -8.31 32.58 -32.54
N VAL A 76 -8.98 31.87 -33.44
CA VAL A 76 -8.54 31.70 -34.84
C VAL A 76 -9.48 32.41 -35.79
N THR A 77 -8.89 33.16 -36.71
CA THR A 77 -9.62 34.01 -37.66
C THR A 77 -9.74 33.39 -39.04
N ASN A 78 -10.61 33.95 -39.89
CA ASN A 78 -10.70 33.59 -41.31
C ASN A 78 -9.42 33.90 -42.13
N GLU A 79 -8.54 34.78 -41.63
CA GLU A 79 -7.23 35.01 -42.28
C GLU A 79 -6.31 33.80 -42.09
N GLU A 80 -6.43 33.14 -40.94
CA GLU A 80 -5.65 31.98 -40.55
C GLU A 80 -6.24 30.67 -41.06
N MET A 81 -7.54 30.50 -40.89
CA MET A 81 -8.30 29.33 -41.33
C MET A 81 -9.53 29.80 -42.11
N PRO A 82 -9.45 29.87 -43.45
CA PRO A 82 -10.49 30.52 -44.25
C PRO A 82 -11.88 29.92 -44.05
N GLY A 83 -12.85 30.72 -43.62
CA GLY A 83 -14.23 30.29 -43.40
C GLY A 83 -14.51 29.68 -42.02
N PHE A 84 -13.50 29.55 -41.14
CA PHE A 84 -13.68 29.00 -39.79
C PHE A 84 -14.65 29.83 -38.92
N TYR A 85 -14.72 31.14 -39.13
CA TYR A 85 -15.66 32.03 -38.45
C TYR A 85 -17.01 32.17 -39.18
N ASP A 86 -17.10 31.68 -40.42
CA ASP A 86 -18.34 31.77 -41.18
C ASP A 86 -19.38 30.79 -40.61
N ASP A 87 -20.65 31.06 -40.87
CA ASP A 87 -21.73 30.11 -40.58
C ASP A 87 -21.62 28.94 -41.59
N ASP A 88 -21.99 27.73 -41.17
CA ASP A 88 -21.94 26.51 -42.00
C ASP A 88 -20.50 26.14 -42.46
N TYR A 89 -19.54 26.15 -41.53
CA TYR A 89 -18.17 25.71 -41.80
C TYR A 89 -18.12 24.19 -42.06
N SER A 90 -17.67 23.80 -43.25
CA SER A 90 -17.45 22.38 -43.60
C SER A 90 -16.05 21.91 -43.15
N PRO A 91 -15.96 20.87 -42.30
CA PRO A 91 -14.69 20.34 -41.80
C PRO A 91 -13.92 19.49 -42.82
N ASP A 92 -14.56 19.05 -43.91
CA ASP A 92 -14.11 17.96 -44.81
C ASP A 92 -12.84 18.23 -45.64
N ASN A 93 -12.16 19.38 -45.51
CA ASN A 93 -10.98 19.69 -46.33
C ASN A 93 -9.80 20.32 -45.55
N ARG A 94 -9.83 20.35 -44.21
CA ARG A 94 -9.02 21.35 -43.48
C ARG A 94 -8.35 20.91 -42.17
N VAL A 95 -8.31 19.62 -41.86
CA VAL A 95 -7.61 19.09 -40.66
C VAL A 95 -6.13 19.51 -40.62
N LEU A 96 -5.47 19.65 -41.77
CA LEU A 96 -4.08 20.13 -41.85
C LEU A 96 -3.90 21.61 -41.47
N PHE A 97 -4.97 22.42 -41.50
CA PHE A 97 -4.91 23.83 -41.09
C PHE A 97 -5.05 24.01 -39.57
N ILE A 98 -5.57 23.01 -38.85
CA ILE A 98 -5.78 23.13 -37.41
C ILE A 98 -4.60 22.62 -36.57
N GLU A 99 -3.83 21.65 -37.08
CA GLU A 99 -2.67 21.09 -36.35
C GLU A 99 -1.71 22.15 -35.77
N PRO A 100 -1.41 23.28 -36.45
CA PRO A 100 -0.56 24.33 -35.89
C PRO A 100 -1.07 24.96 -34.59
N TYR A 101 -2.37 24.84 -34.30
CA TYR A 101 -3.02 25.35 -33.09
C TYR A 101 -3.18 24.27 -32.01
N PHE A 102 -2.79 23.02 -32.26
CA PHE A 102 -2.89 21.98 -31.24
C PHE A 102 -1.83 22.13 -30.15
N ASP A 103 -2.30 22.12 -28.91
CA ASP A 103 -1.46 21.89 -27.75
C ASP A 103 -1.24 20.38 -27.60
N LYS A 104 -0.01 19.95 -27.88
CA LYS A 104 0.40 18.53 -27.81
C LYS A 104 0.40 17.93 -26.40
N SER A 105 0.13 18.74 -25.38
CA SER A 105 0.02 18.37 -23.97
C SER A 105 -1.38 18.65 -23.42
N ALA A 106 -2.39 18.71 -24.29
CA ALA A 106 -3.80 18.84 -23.94
C ALA A 106 -4.69 18.10 -24.94
N LEU A 107 -5.92 17.83 -24.53
CA LEU A 107 -6.98 17.43 -25.45
C LEU A 107 -7.58 18.69 -26.07
N ASN A 108 -7.57 18.76 -27.40
CA ASN A 108 -7.90 19.96 -28.15
C ASN A 108 -9.40 19.96 -28.53
N VAL A 109 -10.10 21.06 -28.28
CA VAL A 109 -11.53 21.22 -28.57
C VAL A 109 -11.71 22.37 -29.54
N MET A 110 -12.01 22.06 -30.80
CA MET A 110 -12.31 23.06 -31.83
C MET A 110 -13.79 23.43 -31.76
N VAL A 111 -14.07 24.73 -31.75
CA VAL A 111 -15.44 25.27 -31.66
C VAL A 111 -15.70 26.25 -32.80
N ALA A 112 -16.66 25.90 -33.66
CA ALA A 112 -17.17 26.71 -34.76
C ALA A 112 -18.61 26.31 -35.09
N ASP A 113 -19.25 27.04 -36.00
CA ASP A 113 -20.58 26.71 -36.49
C ASP A 113 -20.43 25.77 -37.69
N PHE A 114 -20.69 24.48 -37.51
CA PHE A 114 -20.44 23.46 -38.52
C PHE A 114 -21.68 23.18 -39.38
N ASP A 115 -21.46 22.93 -40.68
CA ASP A 115 -22.54 22.54 -41.59
C ASP A 115 -22.93 21.07 -41.37
N GLY A 116 -24.12 20.85 -40.82
CA GLY A 116 -24.77 19.53 -40.79
C GLY A 116 -24.19 18.52 -39.81
N VAL A 117 -23.27 18.91 -38.91
CA VAL A 117 -22.70 18.05 -37.86
C VAL A 117 -22.66 18.76 -36.52
N ASN A 118 -23.08 18.08 -35.45
CA ASN A 118 -23.05 18.62 -34.09
C ASN A 118 -21.64 18.51 -33.47
N GLY A 119 -20.86 17.55 -33.94
CA GLY A 119 -19.51 17.26 -33.48
C GLY A 119 -18.87 16.16 -34.32
N ASN A 120 -17.57 16.00 -34.16
CA ASN A 120 -16.78 14.92 -34.75
C ASN A 120 -15.47 14.74 -33.97
N ALA A 121 -14.94 13.52 -33.90
CA ALA A 121 -13.73 13.21 -33.16
C ALA A 121 -12.64 12.61 -34.03
N PHE A 122 -11.39 12.95 -33.72
CA PHE A 122 -10.25 12.17 -34.18
C PHE A 122 -10.12 10.93 -33.29
N PHE A 123 -10.34 9.73 -33.83
CA PHE A 123 -10.04 8.48 -33.12
C PHE A 123 -8.54 8.35 -32.74
N PRO A 124 -8.19 7.54 -31.73
CA PRO A 124 -6.81 7.41 -31.24
C PRO A 124 -5.77 7.11 -32.33
N TYR A 125 -6.12 6.27 -33.31
CA TYR A 125 -5.20 5.82 -34.35
C TYR A 125 -4.77 6.94 -35.31
N PHE A 126 -5.46 8.09 -35.34
CA PHE A 126 -5.00 9.27 -36.07
C PHE A 126 -3.84 9.99 -35.37
N GLY A 127 -3.52 9.65 -34.12
CA GLY A 127 -2.50 10.35 -33.36
C GLY A 127 -2.88 11.76 -32.93
N VAL A 128 -4.16 12.12 -33.06
CA VAL A 128 -4.64 13.45 -32.76
C VAL A 128 -5.48 13.39 -31.49
N ASP A 129 -5.10 14.22 -30.51
CA ASP A 129 -5.87 14.43 -29.28
C ASP A 129 -6.81 15.61 -29.53
N GLY A 130 -7.87 15.39 -30.30
CA GLY A 130 -8.76 16.46 -30.75
C GLY A 130 -10.20 16.04 -30.99
N VAL A 131 -11.11 16.98 -30.73
CA VAL A 131 -12.54 16.91 -31.07
C VAL A 131 -13.02 18.23 -31.68
N LEU A 132 -14.04 18.13 -32.50
CA LEU A 132 -14.72 19.19 -33.22
C LEU A 132 -16.13 19.30 -32.63
N ILE A 133 -16.57 20.48 -32.22
CA ILE A 133 -17.86 20.67 -31.55
C ILE A 133 -18.56 21.91 -32.09
N ASP A 134 -19.81 21.76 -32.50
CA ASP A 134 -20.63 22.89 -32.90
C ASP A 134 -20.86 23.85 -31.72
N THR A 135 -20.84 25.15 -32.00
CA THR A 135 -21.06 26.21 -31.01
C THR A 135 -22.33 25.99 -30.18
N GLU A 136 -23.45 25.58 -30.80
CA GLU A 136 -24.72 25.39 -30.10
C GLU A 136 -24.73 24.12 -29.23
N ASP A 137 -23.87 23.16 -29.53
CA ASP A 137 -23.80 21.85 -28.87
C ASP A 137 -22.75 21.75 -27.77
N LEU A 138 -21.88 22.77 -27.61
CA LEU A 138 -20.75 22.73 -26.69
C LEU A 138 -21.13 22.42 -25.23
N VAL A 139 -22.28 22.92 -24.75
CA VAL A 139 -22.75 22.71 -23.37
C VAL A 139 -23.68 21.50 -23.23
N THR A 140 -23.86 20.71 -24.28
CA THR A 140 -24.67 19.48 -24.28
C THR A 140 -23.80 18.24 -24.03
N THR A 141 -24.36 17.04 -24.16
CA THR A 141 -23.59 15.80 -24.07
C THR A 141 -22.71 15.54 -25.29
N THR A 142 -22.79 16.36 -26.36
CA THR A 142 -22.01 16.18 -27.59
C THR A 142 -20.51 16.22 -27.31
N LEU A 143 -20.03 17.15 -26.46
CA LEU A 143 -18.61 17.17 -26.06
C LEU A 143 -18.19 15.86 -25.38
N ALA A 144 -19.01 15.31 -24.49
CA ALA A 144 -18.72 14.03 -23.85
C ALA A 144 -18.72 12.86 -24.85
N HIS A 145 -19.61 12.89 -25.84
CA HIS A 145 -19.70 11.89 -26.91
C HIS A 145 -18.44 11.88 -27.78
N GLU A 146 -18.01 13.04 -28.28
CA GLU A 146 -16.83 13.13 -29.14
C GLU A 146 -15.54 12.76 -28.39
N ILE A 147 -15.43 13.13 -27.10
CA ILE A 147 -14.30 12.68 -26.27
C ILE A 147 -14.35 11.16 -26.10
N GLY A 148 -15.53 10.55 -25.98
CA GLY A 148 -15.69 9.08 -26.02
C GLY A 148 -15.08 8.46 -27.27
N HIS A 149 -15.36 9.00 -28.45
CA HIS A 149 -14.74 8.56 -29.71
C HIS A 149 -13.21 8.79 -29.74
N ASN A 150 -12.72 9.92 -29.26
CA ASN A 150 -11.27 10.16 -29.13
C ASN A 150 -10.59 9.16 -28.18
N LEU A 151 -11.36 8.51 -27.31
CA LEU A 151 -10.95 7.44 -26.40
C LEU A 151 -11.37 6.03 -26.88
N SER A 152 -11.55 5.85 -28.19
CA SER A 152 -11.82 4.56 -28.86
C SER A 152 -13.22 3.97 -28.66
N LEU A 153 -14.19 4.72 -28.11
CA LEU A 153 -15.56 4.24 -28.07
C LEU A 153 -16.20 4.32 -29.46
N LEU A 154 -16.90 3.28 -29.85
CA LEU A 154 -17.77 3.28 -31.02
C LEU A 154 -19.17 3.70 -30.60
N HIS A 155 -20.01 4.07 -31.57
CA HIS A 155 -21.44 4.17 -31.36
C HIS A 155 -22.00 2.83 -30.91
N THR A 156 -22.93 2.81 -29.94
CA THR A 156 -23.56 1.56 -29.45
C THR A 156 -24.36 0.80 -30.53
N PHE A 157 -24.49 1.40 -31.71
CA PHE A 157 -25.23 0.96 -32.87
C PHE A 157 -24.36 0.86 -34.12
N ALA A 158 -23.04 0.92 -33.97
CA ALA A 158 -22.09 0.80 -35.07
C ALA A 158 -22.20 -0.59 -35.76
N ASP A 159 -22.18 -0.58 -37.09
CA ASP A 159 -22.11 -1.71 -38.02
C ASP A 159 -23.00 -2.92 -37.69
N GLY A 160 -24.25 -2.85 -38.15
CA GLY A 160 -25.21 -3.97 -38.20
C GLY A 160 -25.26 -4.72 -39.54
N ASP A 161 -24.31 -4.47 -40.46
CA ASP A 161 -24.46 -4.85 -41.87
C ASP A 161 -23.87 -6.21 -42.27
N ASP A 162 -23.14 -6.90 -41.38
CA ASP A 162 -22.50 -8.18 -41.75
C ASP A 162 -23.08 -9.43 -41.05
N GLU A 163 -23.64 -9.36 -39.83
CA GLU A 163 -24.22 -10.53 -39.11
C GLU A 163 -25.16 -10.13 -37.93
N PRO A 164 -26.05 -11.03 -37.43
CA PRO A 164 -26.96 -10.71 -36.31
C PRO A 164 -26.22 -10.57 -34.97
N ILE A 165 -26.40 -9.43 -34.29
CA ILE A 165 -25.72 -9.07 -33.03
C ILE A 165 -26.03 -10.08 -31.91
N SER A 166 -27.17 -10.77 -31.94
CA SER A 166 -27.55 -11.72 -30.89
C SER A 166 -26.83 -13.06 -30.88
N VAL A 167 -26.02 -13.37 -31.91
CA VAL A 167 -25.44 -14.71 -32.10
C VAL A 167 -23.95 -14.77 -31.76
N GLN A 168 -23.35 -13.67 -31.31
CA GLN A 168 -21.88 -13.56 -31.25
C GLN A 168 -21.30 -13.44 -29.85
N ILE A 169 -22.01 -14.00 -28.87
CA ILE A 169 -21.48 -14.21 -27.52
C ILE A 169 -20.58 -15.46 -27.55
N GLY A 170 -19.30 -15.27 -27.82
CA GLY A 170 -18.28 -16.30 -27.58
C GLY A 170 -17.73 -16.24 -26.15
N GLU A 171 -16.95 -17.25 -25.75
CA GLU A 171 -16.14 -17.20 -24.50
C GLU A 171 -15.08 -16.07 -24.53
N ARG A 172 -14.92 -15.38 -25.68
CA ARG A 172 -13.93 -14.34 -25.99
C ARG A 172 -14.56 -12.98 -26.42
N GLY A 173 -15.79 -12.66 -26.01
CA GLY A 173 -16.38 -11.32 -26.24
C GLY A 173 -17.00 -11.08 -27.63
N TYR A 174 -17.46 -9.83 -27.87
CA TYR A 174 -18.21 -9.42 -29.09
C TYR A 174 -17.27 -9.05 -30.24
N LEU A 175 -17.55 -9.59 -31.42
CA LEU A 175 -16.83 -9.28 -32.66
C LEU A 175 -17.46 -8.11 -33.45
N TYR A 176 -18.74 -7.81 -33.23
CA TYR A 176 -19.52 -6.81 -33.98
C TYR A 176 -20.33 -5.89 -33.03
N GLY A 177 -20.94 -4.84 -33.56
CA GLY A 177 -21.53 -3.75 -32.75
C GLY A 177 -20.47 -2.74 -32.30
N ASP A 178 -20.63 -2.21 -31.09
CA ASP A 178 -19.61 -1.33 -30.48
C ASP A 178 -18.44 -2.09 -29.83
N GLN A 179 -18.44 -3.43 -29.94
CA GLN A 179 -17.45 -4.35 -29.41
C GLN A 179 -17.33 -4.28 -27.88
N ILE A 180 -18.44 -3.99 -27.19
CA ILE A 180 -18.51 -3.89 -25.74
C ILE A 180 -19.62 -4.79 -25.21
N ILE A 181 -19.36 -5.57 -24.15
CA ILE A 181 -20.27 -6.63 -23.72
C ILE A 181 -21.49 -6.11 -22.95
N ASP A 182 -21.30 -5.04 -22.19
CA ASP A 182 -22.32 -4.53 -21.26
C ASP A 182 -23.18 -3.41 -21.86
N THR A 183 -23.01 -3.12 -23.15
CA THR A 183 -23.87 -2.26 -23.95
C THR A 183 -24.93 -3.10 -24.65
N PRO A 184 -26.24 -2.78 -24.48
CA PRO A 184 -27.30 -3.53 -25.15
C PRO A 184 -27.19 -3.46 -26.68
N PRO A 185 -27.55 -4.54 -27.40
CA PRO A 185 -27.62 -4.53 -28.86
C PRO A 185 -28.48 -3.39 -29.41
N SER A 186 -27.95 -2.71 -30.42
CA SER A 186 -28.62 -1.66 -31.20
C SER A 186 -28.12 -1.72 -32.64
N PHE A 187 -28.92 -1.23 -33.57
CA PHE A 187 -28.50 -0.94 -34.95
C PHE A 187 -28.95 0.47 -35.33
N ASP A 188 -28.45 1.00 -36.44
CA ASP A 188 -28.83 2.32 -36.95
C ASP A 188 -30.34 2.42 -37.25
N ASP A 189 -30.92 3.62 -37.31
CA ASP A 189 -32.37 3.83 -37.55
C ASP A 189 -33.35 3.41 -36.42
N LEU A 190 -32.90 3.33 -35.16
CA LEU A 190 -33.78 3.06 -34.00
C LEU A 190 -34.20 4.33 -33.24
N ASP A 191 -33.70 5.49 -33.65
CA ASP A 191 -33.92 6.78 -33.00
C ASP A 191 -35.37 7.27 -33.06
N ASP A 192 -36.09 6.94 -34.14
CA ASP A 192 -37.52 7.24 -34.31
C ASP A 192 -38.41 6.62 -33.21
N ASP A 193 -37.97 5.52 -32.59
CA ASP A 193 -38.68 4.80 -31.53
C ASP A 193 -38.24 5.22 -30.10
N ILE A 194 -37.36 6.23 -29.98
CA ILE A 194 -36.92 6.80 -28.70
C ILE A 194 -37.78 8.00 -28.32
N GLU A 195 -38.69 7.78 -27.36
CA GLU A 195 -39.55 8.83 -26.80
C GLU A 195 -39.25 9.05 -25.32
N ASN A 196 -39.15 10.32 -24.89
CA ASN A 196 -38.86 10.68 -23.49
C ASN A 196 -37.60 10.00 -22.92
N CYS A 197 -36.56 9.83 -23.75
CA CYS A 197 -35.30 9.18 -23.40
C CYS A 197 -35.44 7.68 -23.06
N GLU A 198 -36.47 7.01 -23.57
CA GLU A 198 -36.67 5.57 -23.46
C GLU A 198 -37.01 5.00 -24.84
N TYR A 199 -36.43 3.86 -25.17
CA TYR A 199 -36.77 3.13 -26.37
C TYR A 199 -38.10 2.39 -26.19
N THR A 200 -39.02 2.58 -27.13
CA THR A 200 -40.37 2.00 -27.11
C THR A 200 -40.64 1.05 -28.28
N GLY A 201 -39.66 0.87 -29.15
CA GLY A 201 -39.74 0.02 -30.33
C GLY A 201 -39.77 -1.47 -29.99
N SER A 202 -40.00 -2.27 -31.02
CA SER A 202 -40.05 -3.73 -30.94
C SER A 202 -39.24 -4.41 -32.04
N ALA A 203 -38.23 -3.73 -32.57
CA ALA A 203 -37.35 -4.29 -33.57
C ALA A 203 -36.59 -5.50 -33.00
N GLU A 204 -36.37 -6.50 -33.85
CA GLU A 204 -35.62 -7.72 -33.55
C GLU A 204 -34.62 -7.93 -34.68
N ASP A 205 -33.49 -8.58 -34.39
CA ASP A 205 -32.52 -8.99 -35.42
C ASP A 205 -33.01 -10.21 -36.23
N GLU A 206 -32.22 -10.69 -37.19
CA GLU A 206 -32.61 -11.81 -38.07
C GLU A 206 -32.87 -13.14 -37.33
N GLU A 207 -32.38 -13.28 -36.10
CA GLU A 207 -32.57 -14.45 -35.23
C GLU A 207 -33.69 -14.26 -34.20
N GLY A 208 -34.38 -13.11 -34.23
CA GLY A 208 -35.54 -12.82 -33.37
C GLY A 208 -35.17 -12.32 -31.98
N THR A 209 -33.95 -11.79 -31.80
CA THR A 209 -33.56 -11.17 -30.53
C THR A 209 -33.95 -9.70 -30.53
N PRO A 210 -34.67 -9.22 -29.51
CA PRO A 210 -35.11 -7.83 -29.45
C PRO A 210 -33.94 -6.88 -29.22
N TYR A 211 -33.91 -5.80 -30.01
CA TYR A 211 -33.05 -4.65 -29.73
C TYR A 211 -33.57 -3.90 -28.50
N ALA A 212 -32.64 -3.43 -27.67
CA ALA A 212 -32.97 -2.70 -26.45
C ALA A 212 -31.98 -1.55 -26.23
N PRO A 213 -31.85 -0.62 -27.19
CA PRO A 213 -30.87 0.46 -27.10
C PRO A 213 -31.05 1.26 -25.82
N ASP A 214 -29.94 1.50 -25.14
CA ASP A 214 -29.90 2.41 -24.02
C ASP A 214 -29.78 3.85 -24.51
N ALA A 215 -30.92 4.51 -24.68
CA ALA A 215 -31.01 5.91 -25.08
C ALA A 215 -30.32 6.90 -24.11
N LYS A 216 -29.93 6.45 -22.90
CA LYS A 216 -29.21 7.26 -21.91
C LYS A 216 -27.70 7.01 -21.95
N ASN A 217 -27.22 6.04 -22.72
CA ASN A 217 -25.79 5.85 -22.95
C ASN A 217 -25.26 7.01 -23.79
N ILE A 218 -24.11 7.58 -23.42
CA ILE A 218 -23.50 8.72 -24.10
C ILE A 218 -23.17 8.40 -25.56
N MET A 219 -22.87 7.15 -25.91
CA MET A 219 -22.54 6.72 -27.27
C MET A 219 -23.74 6.21 -28.08
N SER A 220 -24.97 6.41 -27.60
CA SER A 220 -26.21 5.94 -28.26
C SER A 220 -26.86 6.96 -29.20
N GLN A 221 -27.92 6.52 -29.91
CA GLN A 221 -28.80 7.37 -30.72
C GLN A 221 -29.74 8.27 -29.89
N GLY A 222 -29.71 8.18 -28.56
CA GLY A 222 -30.50 9.09 -27.71
C GLY A 222 -30.13 10.55 -27.98
N LYS A 223 -31.09 11.47 -27.86
CA LYS A 223 -30.85 12.91 -28.03
C LYS A 223 -29.80 13.42 -27.05
N ASN A 224 -29.08 14.49 -27.40
CA ASN A 224 -28.06 15.12 -26.54
C ASN A 224 -28.59 15.61 -25.15
N THR A 225 -29.91 15.70 -24.97
CA THR A 225 -30.56 15.99 -23.68
C THR A 225 -30.90 14.75 -22.84
N CYS A 226 -30.80 13.56 -23.43
CA CYS A 226 -31.18 12.28 -22.83
C CYS A 226 -30.00 11.49 -22.26
N ARG A 227 -28.82 11.68 -22.83
CA ARG A 227 -27.61 10.93 -22.50
C ARG A 227 -27.08 11.33 -21.12
N THR A 228 -26.70 10.35 -20.31
CA THR A 228 -26.28 10.59 -18.93
C THR A 228 -25.05 9.80 -18.49
N HIS A 229 -24.72 8.68 -19.15
CA HIS A 229 -23.73 7.75 -18.60
C HIS A 229 -22.98 6.93 -19.66
N PHE A 230 -21.87 6.33 -19.23
CA PHE A 230 -21.16 5.24 -19.92
C PHE A 230 -21.40 3.92 -19.18
N SER A 231 -21.27 2.79 -19.87
CA SER A 231 -21.22 1.47 -19.26
C SER A 231 -19.88 1.22 -18.55
N ALA A 232 -19.75 0.14 -17.77
CA ALA A 232 -18.51 -0.15 -17.05
C ALA A 232 -17.37 -0.51 -18.02
N GLN A 233 -17.64 -1.29 -19.06
CA GLN A 233 -16.61 -1.67 -20.03
C GLN A 233 -16.27 -0.55 -21.01
N GLN A 234 -17.20 0.38 -21.29
CA GLN A 234 -16.85 1.65 -21.95
C GLN A 234 -15.83 2.43 -21.12
N ILE A 235 -15.98 2.47 -19.79
CA ILE A 235 -14.99 3.08 -18.91
C ILE A 235 -13.66 2.34 -19.00
N ASP A 236 -13.63 1.02 -18.86
CA ASP A 236 -12.40 0.21 -18.95
C ASP A 236 -11.63 0.50 -20.26
N ARG A 237 -12.32 0.53 -21.40
CA ARG A 237 -11.74 0.83 -22.72
C ARG A 237 -11.16 2.25 -22.78
N MET A 238 -11.87 3.25 -22.25
CA MET A 238 -11.33 4.61 -22.18
C MET A 238 -10.08 4.69 -21.27
N GLN A 239 -10.09 3.98 -20.14
CA GLN A 239 -8.94 3.92 -19.24
C GLN A 239 -7.73 3.27 -19.92
N TYR A 240 -7.95 2.18 -20.66
CA TYR A 240 -6.92 1.51 -21.46
C TYR A 240 -6.22 2.49 -22.40
N VAL A 241 -6.99 3.22 -23.21
CA VAL A 241 -6.46 4.18 -24.21
C VAL A 241 -5.71 5.31 -23.52
N LEU A 242 -6.24 5.84 -22.41
CA LEU A 242 -5.58 6.89 -21.65
C LEU A 242 -4.24 6.43 -21.08
N GLN A 243 -4.16 5.22 -20.54
CA GLN A 243 -2.94 4.70 -19.91
C GLN A 243 -1.85 4.29 -20.91
N ARG A 244 -2.22 3.97 -22.15
CA ARG A 244 -1.29 3.42 -23.15
C ARG A 244 -0.95 4.37 -24.29
N ASP A 245 -1.94 5.07 -24.79
CA ASP A 245 -1.82 5.85 -26.02
C ASP A 245 -1.77 7.36 -25.73
N LYS A 246 -2.33 7.76 -24.57
CA LYS A 246 -2.52 9.18 -24.20
C LYS A 246 -2.02 9.53 -22.80
N TYR A 247 -1.01 8.80 -22.30
CA TYR A 247 -0.46 9.02 -20.95
C TYR A 247 0.17 10.41 -20.76
N HIS A 248 0.54 11.08 -21.86
CA HIS A 248 1.05 12.47 -21.85
C HIS A 248 -0.02 13.49 -21.45
N LEU A 249 -1.31 13.18 -21.56
CA LEU A 249 -2.39 14.10 -21.20
C LEU A 249 -2.52 14.30 -19.68
N PHE A 250 -1.96 13.42 -18.86
CA PHE A 250 -1.93 13.56 -17.40
C PHE A 250 -0.51 13.41 -16.83
N ASN A 251 0.51 13.62 -17.69
CA ASN A 251 1.93 13.67 -17.33
C ASN A 251 2.42 12.41 -16.57
N GLN A 252 1.98 11.22 -16.95
CA GLN A 252 2.31 9.97 -16.23
C GLN A 252 3.83 9.78 -16.00
N PHE A 253 4.64 10.10 -17.01
CA PHE A 253 6.10 9.92 -16.99
C PHE A 253 6.88 11.24 -17.00
N GLY A 254 6.19 12.37 -16.81
CA GLY A 254 6.76 13.72 -16.89
C GLY A 254 5.91 14.66 -17.74
N GLU A 255 6.26 15.95 -17.72
CA GLU A 255 5.53 16.97 -18.46
C GLU A 255 5.63 16.79 -19.98
N GLY A 256 4.53 17.07 -20.67
CA GLY A 256 4.44 16.96 -22.12
C GLY A 256 4.56 15.51 -22.60
N ARG A 257 5.14 15.33 -23.79
CA ARG A 257 5.28 14.01 -24.43
C ARG A 257 6.57 13.31 -24.02
N THR A 258 6.82 13.27 -22.72
CA THR A 258 7.99 12.59 -22.15
C THR A 258 7.79 11.08 -22.26
N VAL A 259 8.72 10.41 -22.95
CA VAL A 259 8.71 8.96 -23.18
C VAL A 259 9.20 8.23 -21.93
N PRO A 260 8.58 7.10 -21.53
CA PRO A 260 9.01 6.33 -20.36
C PRO A 260 10.38 5.68 -20.54
N ASN A 261 11.14 5.69 -19.46
CA ASN A 261 12.41 5.00 -19.25
C ASN A 261 12.49 4.52 -17.79
N CYS A 262 13.62 3.96 -17.37
CA CYS A 262 13.76 3.37 -16.03
C CYS A 262 13.99 4.39 -14.90
N GLU A 263 14.21 5.67 -15.21
CA GLU A 263 14.29 6.75 -14.21
C GLU A 263 12.93 7.36 -13.88
N ASN A 264 11.99 7.39 -14.84
CA ASN A 264 10.67 8.00 -14.67
C ASN A 264 9.50 7.01 -14.64
N SER A 265 9.77 5.70 -14.69
CA SER A 265 8.75 4.64 -14.63
C SER A 265 8.92 3.77 -13.39
N ILE A 266 7.82 3.17 -12.94
CA ILE A 266 7.85 2.14 -11.89
C ILE A 266 8.50 0.88 -12.48
N ILE A 267 9.41 0.27 -11.72
CA ILE A 267 10.12 -0.94 -12.14
C ILE A 267 9.31 -2.16 -11.70
N VAL A 268 9.01 -3.04 -12.65
CA VAL A 268 8.33 -4.31 -12.42
C VAL A 268 9.30 -5.31 -11.79
N THR A 269 8.95 -5.81 -10.61
CA THR A 269 9.71 -6.83 -9.86
C THR A 269 8.94 -8.13 -9.65
N GLN A 270 7.66 -8.17 -10.04
CA GLN A 270 6.78 -9.34 -9.91
C GLN A 270 6.62 -10.02 -11.28
N PHE A 271 6.74 -11.35 -11.29
CA PHE A 271 6.73 -12.14 -12.51
C PHE A 271 5.90 -13.43 -12.33
N PRO A 272 5.14 -13.88 -13.35
CA PRO A 272 5.11 -13.35 -14.71
C PRO A 272 4.40 -11.99 -14.82
N HIS A 273 4.94 -11.10 -15.64
CA HIS A 273 4.27 -9.88 -16.06
C HIS A 273 3.65 -10.12 -17.44
N ILE A 274 2.33 -9.99 -17.55
CA ILE A 274 1.57 -10.36 -18.75
C ILE A 274 0.82 -9.13 -19.26
N ASP A 275 1.00 -8.83 -20.54
CA ASP A 275 0.26 -7.81 -21.27
C ASP A 275 -0.37 -8.41 -22.52
N GLY A 276 -1.69 -8.61 -22.47
CA GLY A 276 -2.48 -9.20 -23.56
C GLY A 276 -3.11 -8.17 -24.49
N PHE A 277 -2.90 -6.86 -24.25
CA PHE A 277 -3.52 -5.79 -25.04
C PHE A 277 -5.05 -5.83 -25.09
N ASN A 278 -5.69 -6.41 -24.09
CA ASN A 278 -7.15 -6.47 -23.96
C ASN A 278 -7.73 -5.21 -23.30
N PHE A 279 -8.79 -4.63 -23.86
CA PHE A 279 -9.41 -3.40 -23.33
C PHE A 279 -9.90 -3.51 -21.88
N ASN A 280 -10.35 -4.70 -21.47
CA ASN A 280 -10.87 -4.98 -20.13
C ASN A 280 -9.80 -5.54 -19.17
N GLN A 281 -8.54 -5.60 -19.59
CA GLN A 281 -7.45 -6.09 -18.75
C GLN A 281 -6.85 -4.95 -17.94
N GLU A 282 -6.98 -5.05 -16.61
CA GLU A 282 -6.29 -4.15 -15.70
C GLU A 282 -4.82 -4.55 -15.56
N ILE A 283 -3.92 -3.65 -15.91
CA ILE A 283 -2.47 -3.85 -15.81
C ILE A 283 -1.87 -2.62 -15.16
N ALA A 284 -1.20 -2.80 -14.01
CA ALA A 284 -0.61 -1.70 -13.27
C ALA A 284 0.52 -0.98 -14.04
N GLN A 285 1.30 -1.73 -14.83
CA GLN A 285 2.43 -1.24 -15.62
C GLN A 285 2.33 -1.70 -17.09
N PRO A 286 1.40 -1.14 -17.88
CA PRO A 286 1.16 -1.60 -19.23
C PRO A 286 2.33 -1.23 -20.17
N TRP A 287 2.45 -1.95 -21.28
CA TRP A 287 3.19 -1.45 -22.43
C TRP A 287 2.45 -0.26 -23.03
N VAL A 288 3.20 0.75 -23.48
CA VAL A 288 2.65 2.02 -23.94
C VAL A 288 3.25 2.45 -25.29
N GLN A 289 2.50 3.26 -26.01
CA GLN A 289 2.91 3.85 -27.28
C GLN A 289 4.07 4.86 -27.08
N ASP A 290 5.01 4.94 -28.03
CA ASP A 290 5.91 6.09 -28.14
C ASP A 290 5.17 7.33 -28.70
N VAL A 291 4.66 8.18 -27.79
CA VAL A 291 3.85 9.37 -28.15
C VAL A 291 4.69 10.56 -28.63
N ALA A 292 6.03 10.48 -28.59
CA ALA A 292 6.89 11.54 -29.12
C ALA A 292 6.86 11.56 -30.66
N ASN A 293 6.61 10.41 -31.30
CA ASN A 293 6.54 10.26 -32.75
C ASN A 293 5.08 10.15 -33.22
N ASN A 294 4.42 11.30 -33.40
CA ASN A 294 2.96 11.41 -33.54
C ASN A 294 2.38 11.21 -34.95
N GLY A 295 3.10 10.59 -35.88
CA GLY A 295 2.64 10.51 -37.27
C GLY A 295 1.67 9.36 -37.55
N PHE A 296 1.75 8.27 -36.77
CA PHE A 296 1.11 6.98 -37.02
C PHE A 296 1.30 6.08 -35.79
N PHE A 297 0.32 5.24 -35.48
CA PHE A 297 0.21 4.55 -34.20
C PHE A 297 0.07 3.04 -34.33
N PHE A 298 0.40 2.31 -33.26
CA PHE A 298 -0.16 0.98 -33.13
C PHE A 298 -1.64 1.15 -32.77
N ARG A 299 -2.49 0.29 -33.32
CA ARG A 299 -3.90 0.24 -33.01
C ARG A 299 -4.18 -1.02 -32.21
N THR A 300 -4.93 -0.88 -31.13
CA THR A 300 -5.58 -2.02 -30.49
C THR A 300 -6.94 -2.25 -31.12
N SER A 301 -7.18 -3.46 -31.62
CA SER A 301 -8.42 -3.83 -32.34
C SER A 301 -8.71 -5.32 -32.14
N PRO A 302 -9.97 -5.76 -32.26
CA PRO A 302 -10.31 -7.19 -32.34
C PRO A 302 -9.99 -7.80 -33.71
N ASP A 303 -9.69 -7.01 -34.73
CA ASP A 303 -9.51 -7.43 -36.12
C ASP A 303 -8.57 -6.48 -36.89
N SER A 304 -8.14 -6.89 -38.09
CA SER A 304 -7.19 -6.10 -38.87
C SER A 304 -7.77 -5.01 -39.76
N ASN A 305 -9.10 -4.87 -39.85
CA ASN A 305 -9.83 -4.04 -40.81
C ASN A 305 -9.51 -4.31 -42.31
N SER A 306 -8.45 -5.06 -42.64
CA SER A 306 -8.03 -5.38 -44.01
C SER A 306 -8.49 -6.76 -44.38
N SER A 307 -9.37 -6.87 -45.39
CA SER A 307 -9.86 -8.16 -45.90
C SER A 307 -8.79 -9.03 -46.59
N ARG A 308 -7.49 -8.70 -46.43
CA ARG A 308 -6.36 -9.26 -47.19
C ARG A 308 -5.04 -9.38 -46.42
N THR A 309 -4.86 -8.69 -45.29
CA THR A 309 -3.59 -8.57 -44.56
C THR A 309 -3.81 -8.46 -43.05
N GLY A 310 -2.80 -8.80 -42.24
CA GLY A 310 -2.93 -8.83 -40.77
C GLY A 310 -3.59 -10.09 -40.22
N ALA A 311 -3.76 -10.13 -38.90
CA ALA A 311 -4.50 -11.21 -38.22
C ALA A 311 -6.02 -11.06 -38.37
N ASP A 312 -6.74 -12.17 -38.48
CA ASP A 312 -8.20 -12.15 -38.62
C ASP A 312 -8.90 -12.10 -37.24
N GLU A 313 -8.28 -12.66 -36.20
CA GLU A 313 -8.75 -12.66 -34.81
C GLU A 313 -7.57 -12.57 -33.82
N PRO A 314 -7.79 -12.08 -32.57
CA PRO A 314 -6.79 -12.15 -31.50
C PRO A 314 -6.32 -13.58 -31.22
N PHE A 315 -5.07 -13.72 -30.78
CA PHE A 315 -4.58 -15.01 -30.31
C PHE A 315 -5.27 -15.38 -28.98
N GLU A 316 -5.42 -14.41 -28.09
CA GLU A 316 -6.11 -14.53 -26.81
C GLU A 316 -6.96 -13.30 -26.51
N GLY A 317 -7.98 -13.47 -25.67
CA GLY A 317 -8.81 -12.34 -25.26
C GLY A 317 -9.63 -11.77 -26.42
N HIS A 318 -9.81 -10.45 -26.40
CA HIS A 318 -10.77 -9.70 -27.22
C HIS A 318 -10.09 -8.70 -28.17
N SER A 319 -8.84 -8.34 -27.94
CA SER A 319 -8.12 -7.39 -28.81
C SER A 319 -6.63 -7.63 -28.76
N TYR A 320 -5.94 -7.24 -29.83
CA TYR A 320 -4.50 -7.37 -29.97
C TYR A 320 -3.90 -6.09 -30.51
N LEU A 321 -2.58 -5.97 -30.39
CA LEU A 321 -1.83 -4.84 -30.91
C LEU A 321 -1.56 -5.04 -32.39
N GLN A 322 -1.90 -4.08 -33.24
CA GLN A 322 -1.58 -4.15 -34.66
C GLN A 322 -1.09 -2.85 -35.26
N ILE A 323 -0.48 -2.97 -36.43
CA ILE A 323 -0.16 -1.85 -37.29
C ILE A 323 -0.99 -2.00 -38.54
N ASP A 324 -1.88 -1.04 -38.77
CA ASP A 324 -2.56 -0.88 -40.04
C ASP A 324 -1.67 -0.05 -40.96
N SER A 325 -1.05 -0.73 -41.91
CA SER A 325 -0.21 -0.11 -42.94
C SER A 325 -1.02 0.40 -44.12
N SER A 326 -2.30 0.00 -44.20
CA SER A 326 -3.14 0.31 -45.35
C SER A 326 -3.46 1.80 -45.41
N LYS A 327 -3.43 2.36 -46.62
CA LYS A 327 -4.13 3.63 -46.88
C LYS A 327 -5.61 3.33 -46.83
N ARG A 328 -6.33 3.92 -45.88
CA ARG A 328 -7.78 3.95 -45.94
C ARG A 328 -8.17 4.93 -47.05
N ASP A 329 -8.55 4.36 -48.20
CA ASP A 329 -9.06 5.06 -49.40
C ASP A 329 -10.50 5.58 -49.19
N ASP A 330 -11.01 5.57 -47.94
CA ASP A 330 -12.42 5.84 -47.58
C ASP A 330 -12.66 7.20 -46.94
N THR A 331 -11.61 7.99 -46.72
CA THR A 331 -11.76 9.35 -46.22
C THR A 331 -11.42 10.30 -47.37
N ASP A 332 -12.27 11.29 -47.63
CA ASP A 332 -12.03 12.42 -48.57
C ASP A 332 -10.80 13.29 -48.17
N PHE A 333 -9.90 12.75 -47.33
CA PHE A 333 -8.75 13.38 -46.70
C PHE A 333 -7.46 12.79 -47.27
N ASP A 334 -7.20 13.08 -48.54
CA ASP A 334 -6.04 12.60 -49.33
C ASP A 334 -4.65 12.98 -48.75
N ASP A 335 -4.57 13.88 -47.75
CA ASP A 335 -3.31 14.46 -47.26
C ASP A 335 -3.06 14.34 -45.74
N ILE A 336 -3.91 13.66 -44.96
CA ILE A 336 -3.59 13.36 -43.54
C ILE A 336 -2.42 12.38 -43.51
N VAL A 337 -1.40 12.63 -42.68
CA VAL A 337 -0.09 11.97 -42.74
C VAL A 337 -0.23 10.46 -42.49
N TYR A 338 -0.28 9.67 -43.57
CA TYR A 338 -0.21 8.21 -43.51
C TYR A 338 1.22 7.73 -43.29
N ALA A 339 1.35 6.55 -42.68
CA ALA A 339 2.60 5.82 -42.53
C ALA A 339 3.30 5.66 -43.90
N LYS A 340 4.51 6.19 -44.02
CA LYS A 340 5.33 6.10 -45.24
C LYS A 340 6.35 5.01 -45.08
N LYS A 341 6.81 4.49 -46.22
CA LYS A 341 7.96 3.60 -46.25
C LYS A 341 9.15 4.21 -45.49
N GLY A 342 9.67 3.45 -44.54
CA GLY A 342 10.79 3.82 -43.68
C GLY A 342 10.38 4.45 -42.35
N ASP A 343 9.12 4.80 -42.16
CA ASP A 343 8.63 5.28 -40.88
C ASP A 343 8.72 4.15 -39.84
N LYS A 344 9.18 4.50 -38.61
CA LYS A 344 9.37 3.57 -37.49
C LYS A 344 8.43 3.88 -36.33
N LEU A 345 7.62 2.91 -35.89
CA LEU A 345 6.88 2.98 -34.63
C LEU A 345 7.64 2.26 -33.53
N ASN A 346 7.46 2.72 -32.29
CA ASN A 346 7.89 1.99 -31.10
C ASN A 346 6.71 1.82 -30.13
N TYR A 347 6.64 0.64 -29.53
CA TYR A 347 5.79 0.31 -28.39
C TYR A 347 6.70 -0.14 -27.26
N LEU A 348 6.61 0.53 -26.11
CA LEU A 348 7.59 0.50 -25.04
C LEU A 348 7.05 -0.30 -23.87
N SER A 349 7.86 -1.20 -23.34
CA SER A 349 7.52 -1.90 -22.11
C SER A 349 7.73 -1.00 -20.89
N PRO A 350 7.15 -1.36 -19.73
CA PRO A 350 7.70 -0.91 -18.46
C PRO A 350 9.15 -1.40 -18.28
N CYS A 351 9.86 -0.88 -17.30
CA CYS A 351 11.17 -1.42 -16.94
C CYS A 351 11.02 -2.65 -16.05
N TYR A 352 11.86 -3.65 -16.28
CA TYR A 352 11.85 -4.91 -15.54
C TYR A 352 13.14 -5.07 -14.73
N ASP A 353 13.01 -5.36 -13.43
CA ASP A 353 14.13 -5.88 -12.65
C ASP A 353 14.19 -7.40 -12.78
N LEU A 354 14.90 -7.85 -13.81
CA LEU A 354 15.03 -9.27 -14.12
C LEU A 354 15.92 -10.03 -13.12
N SER A 355 16.49 -9.36 -12.12
CA SER A 355 17.25 -10.04 -11.06
C SER A 355 16.34 -10.92 -10.20
N PHE A 356 15.04 -10.64 -10.11
CA PHE A 356 14.07 -11.41 -9.31
C PHE A 356 13.69 -12.78 -9.88
N ILE A 357 14.15 -13.12 -11.09
CA ILE A 357 13.86 -14.40 -11.75
C ILE A 357 15.11 -15.01 -12.38
N GLU A 358 15.16 -16.34 -12.43
CA GLU A 358 16.17 -17.11 -13.15
C GLU A 358 15.71 -17.38 -14.60
N LYS A 359 16.66 -17.32 -15.55
CA LYS A 359 16.42 -17.53 -16.99
C LYS A 359 15.24 -16.70 -17.52
N PRO A 360 15.28 -15.36 -17.35
CA PRO A 360 14.21 -14.49 -17.81
C PRO A 360 14.02 -14.60 -19.32
N THR A 361 12.77 -14.66 -19.75
CA THR A 361 12.38 -14.68 -21.15
C THR A 361 11.22 -13.72 -21.41
N LEU A 362 11.22 -13.08 -22.57
CA LEU A 362 10.01 -12.52 -23.17
C LEU A 362 9.40 -13.57 -24.10
N GLU A 363 8.15 -13.92 -23.88
CA GLU A 363 7.33 -14.68 -24.82
C GLU A 363 6.24 -13.78 -25.41
N PHE A 364 5.94 -13.94 -26.69
CA PHE A 364 4.83 -13.25 -27.35
C PHE A 364 4.40 -13.98 -28.62
N TYR A 365 3.22 -13.64 -29.13
CA TYR A 365 2.69 -14.13 -30.39
C TYR A 365 2.71 -13.01 -31.43
N PHE A 366 3.00 -13.35 -32.68
CA PHE A 366 2.91 -12.37 -33.77
C PHE A 366 2.26 -12.98 -35.01
N ASN A 367 1.62 -12.11 -35.81
CA ASN A 367 1.25 -12.36 -37.20
C ASN A 367 1.91 -11.31 -38.10
N MET A 368 2.53 -11.74 -39.20
CA MET A 368 2.98 -10.85 -40.26
C MET A 368 2.55 -11.40 -41.62
N HIS A 369 1.36 -11.01 -42.08
CA HIS A 369 0.78 -11.40 -43.35
C HIS A 369 0.53 -10.19 -44.27
N GLY A 370 1.16 -10.18 -45.45
CA GLY A 370 0.92 -9.17 -46.48
C GLY A 370 2.10 -8.91 -47.41
N LYS A 371 1.80 -8.50 -48.64
CA LYS A 371 2.76 -8.38 -49.75
C LYS A 371 3.89 -7.38 -49.47
N ASP A 372 3.57 -6.25 -48.87
CA ASP A 372 4.51 -5.14 -48.64
C ASP A 372 4.82 -5.01 -47.14
N MET A 373 4.88 -6.17 -46.45
CA MET A 373 5.16 -6.28 -45.02
C MET A 373 6.50 -5.66 -44.63
N GLY A 374 6.45 -4.91 -43.53
CA GLY A 374 7.57 -4.23 -42.92
C GLY A 374 8.55 -5.13 -42.17
N THR A 375 9.28 -4.50 -41.27
CA THR A 375 10.28 -5.14 -40.40
C THR A 375 9.91 -4.94 -38.94
N SER A 376 9.76 -6.02 -38.20
CA SER A 376 9.45 -6.03 -36.77
C SER A 376 10.69 -6.43 -35.98
N ILE A 377 10.98 -5.70 -34.90
CA ILE A 377 12.20 -5.86 -34.10
C ILE A 377 11.83 -5.77 -32.61
N ILE A 378 12.32 -6.72 -31.81
CA ILE A 378 12.35 -6.57 -30.35
C ILE A 378 13.75 -6.10 -29.98
N GLU A 379 13.81 -5.02 -29.21
CA GLU A 379 15.05 -4.45 -28.71
C GLU A 379 14.99 -4.32 -27.19
N VAL A 380 16.15 -4.23 -26.55
CA VAL A 380 16.30 -3.99 -25.12
C VAL A 380 17.29 -2.87 -24.84
N SER A 381 16.98 -2.05 -23.84
CA SER A 381 17.87 -1.08 -23.24
C SER A 381 18.14 -1.45 -21.79
N ALA A 382 19.39 -1.30 -21.36
CA ALA A 382 19.85 -1.47 -19.98
C ALA A 382 20.57 -0.21 -19.47
N ASP A 383 20.42 0.91 -20.17
CA ASP A 383 21.11 2.18 -19.92
C ASP A 383 20.13 3.36 -19.98
N ASN A 384 18.89 3.13 -19.50
CA ASN A 384 17.83 4.13 -19.43
C ASN A 384 17.42 4.67 -20.81
N ALA A 385 17.13 3.78 -21.75
CA ALA A 385 16.71 4.08 -23.13
C ALA A 385 17.76 4.83 -24.00
N GLN A 386 19.01 4.95 -23.55
CA GLN A 386 20.07 5.62 -24.32
C GLN A 386 20.54 4.80 -25.52
N THR A 387 20.72 3.49 -25.34
CA THR A 387 21.05 2.56 -26.42
C THR A 387 20.12 1.36 -26.41
N TRP A 388 19.96 0.76 -27.59
CA TRP A 388 19.04 -0.35 -27.82
C TRP A 388 19.78 -1.48 -28.54
N ALA A 389 19.79 -2.65 -27.91
CA ALA A 389 20.33 -3.88 -28.47
C ALA A 389 19.21 -4.72 -29.08
N GLU A 390 19.41 -5.19 -30.31
CA GLU A 390 18.45 -6.07 -30.99
C GLU A 390 18.46 -7.47 -30.39
N LEU A 391 17.27 -7.99 -30.08
CA LEU A 391 17.06 -9.33 -29.56
C LEU A 391 16.37 -10.27 -30.55
N TRP A 392 15.49 -9.72 -31.38
CA TRP A 392 14.73 -10.47 -32.37
C TRP A 392 14.37 -9.57 -33.55
N ARG A 393 14.30 -10.16 -34.75
CA ARG A 393 13.97 -9.49 -36.00
C ARG A 393 13.22 -10.43 -36.94
N LYS A 394 12.16 -9.93 -37.57
CA LYS A 394 11.52 -10.53 -38.75
C LYS A 394 11.27 -9.47 -39.81
N GLU A 395 11.44 -9.84 -41.07
CA GLU A 395 11.35 -8.92 -42.21
C GLU A 395 10.49 -9.55 -43.31
N GLY A 396 9.56 -8.76 -43.85
CA GLY A 396 8.64 -9.23 -44.89
C GLY A 396 7.63 -10.25 -44.37
N GLN A 397 6.80 -10.76 -45.28
CA GLN A 397 5.73 -11.69 -44.95
C GLN A 397 6.28 -12.96 -44.29
N GLN A 398 5.76 -13.30 -43.10
CA GLN A 398 6.10 -14.51 -42.36
C GLN A 398 5.01 -15.58 -42.46
N HIS A 399 3.75 -15.17 -42.59
CA HIS A 399 2.61 -16.09 -42.62
C HIS A 399 1.89 -16.08 -43.97
N SER A 400 1.22 -17.19 -44.28
CA SER A 400 0.44 -17.35 -45.50
C SER A 400 -0.99 -16.83 -45.38
N ASP A 401 -1.42 -16.50 -44.15
CA ASP A 401 -2.80 -16.21 -43.78
C ASP A 401 -2.88 -15.41 -42.46
N GLY A 402 -4.01 -14.76 -42.21
CA GLY A 402 -4.27 -13.96 -41.00
C GLY A 402 -4.56 -14.80 -39.75
N ASP A 403 -5.13 -15.99 -39.90
CA ASP A 403 -5.40 -16.91 -38.78
C ASP A 403 -4.14 -17.50 -38.08
N ILE A 404 -2.93 -17.27 -38.62
CA ILE A 404 -1.71 -17.95 -38.15
C ILE A 404 -0.91 -17.06 -37.20
N TRP A 405 -0.87 -17.46 -35.92
CA TRP A 405 0.00 -16.86 -34.90
C TRP A 405 1.25 -17.72 -34.65
N GLU A 406 2.44 -17.12 -34.70
CA GLU A 406 3.71 -17.76 -34.35
C GLU A 406 4.17 -17.27 -32.97
N LYS A 407 4.46 -18.21 -32.05
CA LYS A 407 5.04 -17.90 -30.74
C LYS A 407 6.55 -17.66 -30.86
N VAL A 408 7.02 -16.59 -30.23
CA VAL A 408 8.43 -16.25 -30.10
C VAL A 408 8.83 -16.33 -28.62
N THR A 409 10.04 -16.84 -28.37
CA THR A 409 10.68 -16.80 -27.05
C THR A 409 12.04 -16.11 -27.21
N VAL A 410 12.26 -15.03 -26.46
CA VAL A 410 13.48 -14.23 -26.45
C VAL A 410 14.18 -14.38 -25.10
N ASP A 411 15.46 -14.75 -25.11
CA ASP A 411 16.28 -14.87 -23.90
C ASP A 411 16.75 -13.50 -23.41
N LEU A 412 16.46 -13.19 -22.15
CA LEU A 412 16.83 -11.93 -21.48
C LEU A 412 17.90 -12.13 -20.41
N SER A 413 18.51 -13.32 -20.30
CA SER A 413 19.40 -13.69 -19.18
C SER A 413 20.60 -12.77 -19.01
N ASN A 414 21.03 -12.05 -20.07
CA ASN A 414 22.14 -11.10 -20.01
C ASN A 414 21.78 -9.74 -19.41
N TYR A 415 20.50 -9.48 -19.11
CA TYR A 415 19.99 -8.16 -18.67
C TYR A 415 19.49 -8.18 -17.23
N ARG A 416 20.04 -9.05 -16.39
CA ARG A 416 19.64 -9.23 -14.97
C ARG A 416 20.30 -8.26 -14.00
N THR A 417 21.31 -7.50 -14.43
CA THR A 417 22.14 -6.69 -13.54
C THR A 417 21.64 -5.27 -13.32
N THR A 418 20.79 -4.79 -14.22
CA THR A 418 20.23 -3.44 -14.21
C THR A 418 18.81 -3.52 -14.76
N PRO A 419 17.88 -2.64 -14.33
CA PRO A 419 16.54 -2.59 -14.89
C PRO A 419 16.59 -2.49 -16.42
N ALA A 420 15.85 -3.38 -17.08
CA ALA A 420 15.85 -3.52 -18.53
C ALA A 420 14.50 -3.05 -19.08
N GLN A 421 14.53 -2.21 -20.11
CA GLN A 421 13.35 -1.81 -20.86
C GLN A 421 13.36 -2.50 -22.22
N LEU A 422 12.23 -3.05 -22.62
CA LEU A 422 12.03 -3.66 -23.93
C LEU A 422 11.26 -2.68 -24.82
N ARG A 423 11.44 -2.81 -26.13
CA ARG A 423 10.54 -2.17 -27.09
C ARG A 423 10.28 -3.07 -28.27
N LEU A 424 9.04 -3.03 -28.74
CA LEU A 424 8.65 -3.50 -30.05
C LEU A 424 8.78 -2.34 -31.03
N SER A 425 9.57 -2.53 -32.07
CA SER A 425 9.73 -1.60 -33.16
C SER A 425 9.16 -2.19 -34.43
N HIS A 426 8.47 -1.38 -35.24
CA HIS A 426 8.10 -1.78 -36.59
C HIS A 426 8.46 -0.70 -37.60
N ILE A 427 9.05 -1.11 -38.72
CA ILE A 427 9.44 -0.24 -39.82
C ILE A 427 8.55 -0.56 -41.01
N ILE A 428 7.83 0.46 -41.49
CA ILE A 428 6.87 0.35 -42.59
C ILE A 428 7.60 0.16 -43.92
N GLU A 429 7.17 -0.79 -44.73
CA GLU A 429 7.73 -1.02 -46.08
C GLU A 429 6.75 -0.62 -47.21
N GLY A 430 5.45 -0.82 -47.02
CA GLY A 430 4.40 -0.37 -47.93
C GLY A 430 3.01 -0.49 -47.30
N GLU A 431 1.97 -0.42 -48.13
CA GLU A 431 0.58 -0.21 -47.70
C GLU A 431 -0.26 -1.50 -47.63
N LYS A 432 0.41 -2.66 -47.63
CA LYS A 432 -0.22 -3.99 -47.77
C LYS A 432 0.47 -5.01 -46.90
N GLY A 433 0.70 -4.69 -45.64
CA GLY A 433 1.37 -5.57 -44.70
C GLY A 433 1.15 -5.15 -43.26
N ASP A 434 0.08 -5.68 -42.67
CA ASP A 434 -0.30 -5.37 -41.30
C ASP A 434 0.34 -6.38 -40.35
N ALA A 435 1.09 -5.86 -39.38
CA ALA A 435 1.77 -6.68 -38.38
C ALA A 435 0.98 -6.66 -37.08
N SER A 436 0.71 -7.84 -36.54
CA SER A 436 -0.09 -8.03 -35.34
C SER A 436 0.72 -8.74 -34.25
N PHE A 437 0.47 -8.39 -33.00
CA PHE A 437 1.22 -8.81 -31.83
C PHE A 437 0.30 -9.01 -30.64
N ASP A 438 0.52 -10.07 -29.88
CA ASP A 438 -0.36 -10.45 -28.78
C ASP A 438 0.39 -11.19 -27.65
N LEU A 439 -0.19 -11.17 -26.45
CA LEU A 439 0.23 -11.88 -25.24
C LEU A 439 1.72 -11.74 -24.89
N PHE A 440 2.15 -10.53 -24.56
CA PHE A 440 3.51 -10.25 -24.14
C PHE A 440 3.71 -10.69 -22.69
N THR A 441 4.49 -11.75 -22.49
CA THR A 441 4.77 -12.34 -21.18
C THR A 441 6.25 -12.27 -20.86
N VAL A 442 6.62 -11.46 -19.86
CA VAL A 442 7.95 -11.52 -19.26
C VAL A 442 7.90 -12.45 -18.06
N SER A 443 8.65 -13.54 -18.10
CA SER A 443 8.62 -14.58 -17.07
C SER A 443 9.97 -15.25 -16.91
N GLY A 444 10.10 -16.06 -15.86
CA GLY A 444 11.28 -16.87 -15.59
C GLY A 444 10.99 -17.87 -14.47
N THR A 445 11.99 -18.63 -14.07
CA THR A 445 11.86 -19.52 -12.91
C THR A 445 12.06 -18.68 -11.64
N GLN A 446 11.13 -18.79 -10.69
CA GLN A 446 11.29 -18.14 -9.39
C GLN A 446 12.51 -18.74 -8.66
N PRO A 447 13.40 -17.91 -8.12
CA PRO A 447 14.59 -18.40 -7.44
C PRO A 447 14.19 -19.24 -6.23
N GLN A 448 14.94 -20.31 -5.98
CA GLN A 448 14.74 -21.10 -4.78
C GLN A 448 14.98 -20.20 -3.56
N GLN A 449 13.98 -20.14 -2.68
CA GLN A 449 14.05 -19.38 -1.43
C GLN A 449 14.40 -20.35 -0.30
N ASP A 450 15.59 -20.14 0.28
CA ASP A 450 16.08 -20.85 1.45
C ASP A 450 16.70 -19.82 2.38
N TYR A 451 15.98 -19.49 3.45
CA TYR A 451 16.37 -18.50 4.43
C TYR A 451 16.39 -19.11 5.82
N GLU A 452 17.37 -18.71 6.61
CA GLU A 452 17.48 -19.11 8.01
C GLU A 452 17.93 -17.95 8.88
N PHE A 453 17.65 -18.06 10.18
CA PHE A 453 18.32 -17.23 11.16
C PHE A 453 19.73 -17.77 11.42
N ASN A 454 20.67 -16.89 11.76
CA ASN A 454 21.99 -17.31 12.23
C ASN A 454 21.95 -18.14 13.52
N SER A 455 20.85 -18.07 14.27
CA SER A 455 20.54 -18.91 15.42
C SER A 455 19.02 -19.12 15.55
N ASN A 456 18.60 -20.34 15.91
CA ASN A 456 17.19 -20.66 16.19
C ASN A 456 16.76 -20.28 17.61
N THR A 457 17.72 -19.88 18.46
CA THR A 457 17.48 -19.42 19.82
C THR A 457 18.40 -18.23 20.13
N LEU A 458 17.85 -17.18 20.70
CA LEU A 458 18.59 -16.01 21.16
C LEU A 458 18.21 -15.75 22.62
N ASN A 459 19.20 -15.40 23.44
CA ASN A 459 18.98 -14.99 24.82
C ASN A 459 19.57 -13.60 25.00
N ILE A 460 18.85 -12.72 25.69
CA ILE A 460 19.23 -11.34 25.92
C ILE A 460 18.75 -10.93 27.31
N ALA A 461 19.57 -10.26 28.10
CA ALA A 461 19.10 -9.68 29.37
C ALA A 461 18.26 -8.42 29.08
N GLU A 462 17.24 -8.13 29.90
CA GLU A 462 16.36 -6.98 29.64
C GLU A 462 17.09 -5.62 29.67
N ASP A 463 18.23 -5.52 30.37
CA ASP A 463 19.09 -4.33 30.41
C ASP A 463 20.01 -4.14 29.19
N GLU A 464 20.09 -5.12 28.28
CA GLU A 464 20.93 -5.03 27.07
C GLU A 464 20.30 -4.18 25.94
N ASN A 465 19.09 -3.64 26.15
CA ASN A 465 18.33 -2.71 25.29
C ASN A 465 17.94 -3.20 23.89
N GLU A 466 18.74 -4.03 23.22
CA GLU A 466 18.45 -4.56 21.89
C GLU A 466 19.01 -5.96 21.68
N VAL A 467 18.22 -6.84 21.05
CA VAL A 467 18.69 -8.14 20.56
C VAL A 467 19.02 -8.03 19.07
N THR A 468 20.24 -8.42 18.71
CA THR A 468 20.70 -8.42 17.30
C THR A 468 20.71 -9.84 16.73
N PHE A 469 20.33 -9.97 15.46
CA PHE A 469 20.30 -11.24 14.76
C PHE A 469 20.50 -11.05 13.26
N LYS A 470 20.78 -12.15 12.56
CA LYS A 470 20.96 -12.13 11.11
C LYS A 470 20.01 -13.07 10.42
N VAL A 471 19.51 -12.63 9.28
CA VAL A 471 18.79 -13.46 8.30
C VAL A 471 19.76 -13.82 7.19
N ILE A 472 19.98 -15.11 6.98
CA ILE A 472 20.91 -15.67 6.00
C ILE A 472 20.12 -16.22 4.82
N LYS A 473 20.54 -15.89 3.60
CA LYS A 473 20.03 -16.45 2.34
C LYS A 473 21.00 -17.52 1.85
N ASN A 474 20.56 -18.77 1.78
CA ASN A 474 21.40 -19.94 1.50
C ASN A 474 21.39 -20.38 0.02
N SER A 475 20.36 -20.03 -0.75
CA SER A 475 20.24 -20.39 -2.16
C SER A 475 19.65 -19.25 -3.00
N GLY A 476 19.63 -19.41 -4.33
CA GLY A 476 19.17 -18.37 -5.25
C GLY A 476 20.03 -17.08 -5.19
N LEU A 477 21.34 -17.23 -4.90
CA LEU A 477 22.25 -16.10 -4.67
C LEU A 477 22.52 -15.26 -5.92
N ASP A 478 22.31 -15.79 -7.11
CA ASP A 478 22.42 -15.03 -8.35
C ASP A 478 21.17 -14.22 -8.69
N SER A 479 20.12 -14.33 -7.87
CA SER A 479 18.83 -13.66 -8.04
C SER A 479 18.54 -12.75 -6.85
N SER A 480 17.82 -11.65 -7.08
CA SER A 480 17.21 -10.87 -5.99
C SER A 480 15.96 -11.59 -5.47
N SER A 481 15.59 -11.31 -4.23
CA SER A 481 14.42 -11.95 -3.60
C SER A 481 13.90 -11.13 -2.43
N LYS A 482 12.61 -11.34 -2.09
CA LYS A 482 11.96 -10.73 -0.93
C LYS A 482 11.55 -11.80 0.07
N ILE A 483 11.59 -11.47 1.36
CA ILE A 483 11.10 -12.31 2.45
C ILE A 483 10.52 -11.39 3.53
N ARG A 484 9.35 -11.72 4.06
CA ARG A 484 8.75 -10.98 5.18
C ARG A 484 9.32 -11.51 6.50
N ILE A 485 9.64 -10.60 7.41
CA ILE A 485 10.03 -10.91 8.78
C ILE A 485 9.05 -10.25 9.73
N TYR A 486 8.58 -10.99 10.73
CA TYR A 486 7.71 -10.43 11.75
C TYR A 486 7.88 -11.11 13.11
N THR A 487 7.44 -10.43 14.16
CA THR A 487 7.42 -10.94 15.54
C THR A 487 6.05 -11.47 15.92
N GLU A 488 6.01 -12.50 16.77
CA GLU A 488 4.79 -13.02 17.37
C GLU A 488 4.99 -13.24 18.87
N ASP A 489 4.08 -12.70 19.68
CA ASP A 489 4.08 -12.84 21.14
C ASP A 489 3.96 -14.30 21.57
N VAL A 490 4.69 -14.69 22.62
CA VAL A 490 4.47 -15.96 23.33
C VAL A 490 4.01 -15.65 24.76
N ASP A 491 4.92 -15.16 25.59
CA ASP A 491 4.67 -14.63 26.93
C ASP A 491 5.34 -13.26 27.15
N ALA A 492 6.30 -12.87 26.32
CA ALA A 492 6.65 -11.46 26.13
C ALA A 492 5.67 -10.79 25.16
N ILE A 493 5.25 -9.55 25.46
CA ILE A 493 4.22 -8.79 24.74
C ILE A 493 4.83 -7.59 24.02
N ALA A 494 4.55 -7.47 22.72
CA ALA A 494 4.95 -6.32 21.94
C ALA A 494 4.37 -5.01 22.49
N GLY A 495 5.24 -4.01 22.71
CA GLY A 495 4.88 -2.72 23.30
C GLY A 495 5.02 -2.68 24.83
N GLU A 496 5.17 -3.82 25.49
CA GLU A 496 5.44 -3.93 26.94
C GLU A 496 6.86 -4.42 27.21
N ASP A 497 7.29 -5.47 26.51
CA ASP A 497 8.60 -6.11 26.72
C ASP A 497 9.59 -5.91 25.55
N TYR A 498 9.06 -5.69 24.34
CA TYR A 498 9.87 -5.49 23.14
C TYR A 498 9.14 -4.67 22.07
N THR A 499 9.86 -4.17 21.07
CA THR A 499 9.25 -3.48 19.91
C THR A 499 8.85 -4.48 18.83
N ALA A 500 7.58 -4.49 18.41
CA ALA A 500 7.11 -5.32 17.29
C ALA A 500 7.89 -5.04 16.00
N LEU A 501 8.18 -6.10 15.25
CA LEU A 501 8.76 -6.05 13.90
C LEU A 501 7.76 -6.65 12.92
N ASP A 502 7.55 -6.00 11.78
CA ASP A 502 6.83 -6.53 10.62
C ASP A 502 7.29 -5.78 9.36
N GLU A 503 8.21 -6.37 8.61
CA GLU A 503 8.81 -5.74 7.44
C GLU A 503 9.19 -6.73 6.33
N THR A 504 9.35 -6.23 5.11
CA THR A 504 9.81 -6.99 3.95
C THR A 504 11.31 -6.76 3.72
N LEU A 505 12.11 -7.82 3.87
CA LEU A 505 13.54 -7.81 3.56
C LEU A 505 13.77 -8.08 2.08
N THR A 506 14.46 -7.16 1.39
CA THR A 506 14.89 -7.35 -0.01
C THR A 506 16.37 -7.71 -0.06
N PHE A 507 16.68 -8.93 -0.48
CA PHE A 507 18.04 -9.38 -0.77
C PHE A 507 18.37 -9.08 -2.22
N SER A 508 19.39 -8.26 -2.47
CA SER A 508 19.92 -8.05 -3.82
C SER A 508 20.63 -9.31 -4.32
N SER A 509 20.82 -9.42 -5.64
CA SER A 509 21.71 -10.45 -6.20
C SER A 509 23.10 -10.41 -5.52
N GLN A 510 23.60 -11.58 -5.14
CA GLN A 510 24.82 -11.85 -4.37
C GLN A 510 24.80 -11.41 -2.89
N GLU A 511 23.71 -10.83 -2.38
CA GLU A 511 23.56 -10.54 -0.95
C GLU A 511 23.19 -11.81 -0.18
N THR A 512 23.97 -12.14 0.86
CA THR A 512 23.84 -13.42 1.59
C THR A 512 23.29 -13.25 3.01
N GLU A 513 23.37 -12.06 3.59
CA GLU A 513 22.89 -11.82 4.96
C GLU A 513 22.38 -10.40 5.15
N LYS A 514 21.40 -10.23 6.03
CA LYS A 514 20.99 -8.94 6.62
C LYS A 514 21.01 -9.03 8.13
N GLU A 515 21.48 -7.97 8.77
CA GLU A 515 21.50 -7.82 10.23
C GLU A 515 20.34 -6.93 10.67
N LEU A 516 19.64 -7.35 11.70
CA LEU A 516 18.48 -6.67 12.28
C LEU A 516 18.64 -6.58 13.80
N ALA A 517 17.90 -5.65 14.39
CA ALA A 517 17.81 -5.47 15.83
C ALA A 517 16.35 -5.27 16.24
N ILE A 518 15.98 -5.81 17.40
CA ILE A 518 14.70 -5.56 18.08
C ILE A 518 15.02 -4.94 19.42
N ASN A 519 14.41 -3.79 19.71
CA ASN A 519 14.55 -3.15 21.02
C ASN A 519 13.83 -3.99 22.09
N ILE A 520 14.50 -4.20 23.21
CA ILE A 520 14.01 -4.84 24.42
C ILE A 520 13.75 -3.74 25.46
N PHE A 521 12.66 -3.85 26.20
CA PHE A 521 12.29 -2.90 27.23
C PHE A 521 12.71 -3.43 28.60
N ASP A 522 13.54 -2.64 29.26
CA ASP A 522 14.04 -2.87 30.61
C ASP A 522 13.05 -2.35 31.65
N ASN A 523 12.82 -3.12 32.72
CA ASN A 523 11.95 -2.73 33.81
C ASN A 523 12.63 -2.94 35.18
N ASN A 524 11.88 -2.98 36.30
CA ASN A 524 12.48 -3.18 37.64
C ASN A 524 11.63 -4.18 38.47
N GLU A 525 10.85 -5.03 37.79
CA GLU A 525 9.94 -6.01 38.37
C GLU A 525 10.45 -7.42 38.08
N VAL A 526 10.61 -8.21 39.14
CA VAL A 526 10.94 -9.64 39.03
C VAL A 526 9.74 -10.41 38.49
N ASP A 527 9.67 -10.54 37.17
CA ASP A 527 8.58 -11.22 36.47
C ASP A 527 9.02 -12.50 35.73
N GLY A 528 10.30 -12.84 35.80
CA GLY A 528 10.90 -14.03 35.22
C GLY A 528 11.15 -13.92 33.71
N SER A 529 11.97 -14.83 33.18
CA SER A 529 12.28 -14.81 31.75
C SER A 529 11.05 -15.05 30.89
N ARG A 530 10.87 -14.19 29.88
CA ARG A 530 9.77 -14.23 28.90
C ARG A 530 10.35 -14.39 27.49
N SER A 531 9.50 -14.67 26.51
CA SER A 531 9.92 -15.04 25.17
C SER A 531 8.94 -14.53 24.10
N PHE A 532 9.48 -14.30 22.91
CA PHE A 532 8.71 -14.04 21.69
C PHE A 532 9.38 -14.74 20.50
N ASN A 533 8.60 -14.97 19.44
CA ASN A 533 9.10 -15.56 18.21
C ASN A 533 9.45 -14.47 17.19
N ILE A 534 10.49 -14.74 16.40
CA ILE A 534 10.77 -14.04 15.15
C ILE A 534 10.59 -15.04 14.01
N LYS A 535 9.79 -14.69 13.01
CA LYS A 535 9.40 -15.59 11.91
C LYS A 535 9.80 -15.02 10.57
N LEU A 536 10.30 -15.89 9.69
CA LEU A 536 10.49 -15.60 8.26
C LEU A 536 9.34 -16.23 7.48
N ALA A 537 8.62 -15.43 6.71
CA ALA A 537 7.50 -15.88 5.88
C ALA A 537 7.60 -15.33 4.46
N SER A 538 6.88 -15.98 3.55
CA SER A 538 6.72 -15.45 2.19
C SER A 538 6.07 -14.07 2.23
N ASP A 539 6.53 -13.16 1.38
CA ASP A 539 5.96 -11.81 1.28
C ASP A 539 4.54 -11.80 0.69
N GLU A 540 4.17 -12.88 -0.01
CA GLU A 540 2.89 -13.05 -0.70
C GLU A 540 1.95 -14.05 0.01
N SER A 541 2.43 -14.76 1.04
CA SER A 541 1.65 -15.76 1.77
C SER A 541 2.21 -16.05 3.17
N ASP A 542 1.40 -16.56 4.08
CA ASP A 542 1.85 -16.92 5.44
C ASP A 542 2.64 -18.25 5.50
N ILE A 543 3.32 -18.64 4.41
CA ILE A 543 4.21 -19.79 4.41
C ILE A 543 5.46 -19.43 5.21
N ILE A 544 5.60 -20.04 6.38
CA ILE A 544 6.76 -19.87 7.27
C ILE A 544 7.92 -20.71 6.74
N PHE A 545 9.05 -20.06 6.51
CA PHE A 545 10.31 -20.70 6.10
C PHE A 545 11.15 -21.09 7.31
N ASN A 546 11.19 -20.22 8.33
CA ASN A 546 12.03 -20.41 9.51
C ASN A 546 11.45 -19.62 10.68
N GLU A 547 11.78 -20.05 11.89
CA GLU A 547 11.42 -19.37 13.15
C GLU A 547 12.60 -19.43 14.12
N SER A 548 12.77 -18.36 14.89
CA SER A 548 13.73 -18.29 15.99
C SER A 548 13.00 -17.77 17.23
N ILE A 549 13.34 -18.31 18.39
CA ILE A 549 12.80 -17.84 19.67
C ILE A 549 13.80 -16.94 20.36
N VAL A 550 13.35 -15.78 20.83
CA VAL A 550 14.12 -14.88 21.68
C VAL A 550 13.61 -15.05 23.11
N THR A 551 14.54 -15.28 24.04
CA THR A 551 14.28 -15.26 25.48
C THR A 551 14.84 -13.98 26.07
N ILE A 552 13.97 -13.15 26.66
CA ILE A 552 14.35 -12.01 27.48
C ILE A 552 14.59 -12.54 28.89
N GLU A 553 15.85 -12.52 29.34
CA GLU A 553 16.27 -12.96 30.66
C GLU A 553 16.04 -11.81 31.65
N ASP A 554 15.03 -11.98 32.52
CA ASP A 554 14.83 -11.15 33.71
C ASP A 554 16.11 -11.12 34.55
N ASN A 555 16.63 -9.91 34.75
CA ASN A 555 17.83 -9.65 35.53
C ASN A 555 17.52 -8.85 36.81
N ASP A 556 16.25 -8.62 37.10
CA ASP A 556 15.79 -7.94 38.30
C ASP A 556 15.94 -8.83 39.54
N VAL A 557 16.11 -8.16 40.68
CA VAL A 557 16.36 -8.81 41.98
C VAL A 557 15.28 -8.44 42.98
N ASP A 558 14.71 -9.46 43.61
CA ASP A 558 13.80 -9.29 44.75
C ASP A 558 14.63 -8.97 46.00
N PHE A 559 14.22 -7.96 46.77
CA PHE A 559 14.95 -7.55 47.96
C PHE A 559 14.00 -7.16 49.10
N SER A 560 14.47 -7.37 50.34
CA SER A 560 13.76 -6.98 51.56
C SER A 560 14.69 -6.27 52.54
N TYR A 561 14.13 -5.56 53.53
CA TYR A 561 14.90 -4.94 54.61
C TYR A 561 14.59 -5.60 55.96
N GLU A 562 15.63 -5.78 56.77
CA GLU A 562 15.53 -6.28 58.15
C GLU A 562 16.38 -5.45 59.12
N LEU A 563 16.05 -5.55 60.42
CA LEU A 563 16.84 -4.96 61.50
C LEU A 563 17.84 -5.99 62.03
N ASP A 564 19.11 -5.61 62.11
CA ASP A 564 20.17 -6.37 62.77
C ASP A 564 20.58 -5.67 64.07
N ILE A 565 20.04 -6.18 65.19
CA ILE A 565 20.26 -5.61 66.53
C ILE A 565 20.82 -6.71 67.43
N SER A 566 22.06 -6.53 67.88
CA SER A 566 22.80 -7.55 68.64
C SER A 566 22.27 -7.81 70.06
N ASP A 567 21.72 -6.79 70.72
CA ASP A 567 21.07 -6.90 72.03
C ASP A 567 19.89 -5.93 72.12
N THR A 568 18.72 -6.46 72.47
CA THR A 568 17.49 -5.67 72.66
C THR A 568 17.32 -5.21 74.11
N GLN A 569 18.25 -5.57 75.00
CA GLN A 569 18.37 -5.00 76.34
C GLN A 569 19.65 -4.18 76.45
N ILE A 570 19.53 -2.91 76.84
CA ILE A 570 20.67 -1.98 76.90
C ILE A 570 20.65 -1.20 78.21
N SER A 571 21.80 -1.06 78.88
CA SER A 571 21.90 -0.24 80.11
C SER A 571 21.74 1.24 79.77
N GLU A 572 21.14 2.03 80.65
CA GLU A 572 21.01 3.48 80.44
C GLU A 572 22.39 4.18 80.34
N ASN A 573 23.45 3.67 80.99
CA ASN A 573 24.84 4.13 80.78
C ASN A 573 25.56 3.64 79.51
N SER A 574 24.91 2.87 78.64
CA SER A 574 25.57 2.33 77.44
C SER A 574 25.92 3.41 76.41
N GLY A 575 25.29 4.58 76.52
CA GLY A 575 25.50 5.75 75.68
C GLY A 575 24.81 5.66 74.33
N GLN A 576 25.00 4.58 73.56
CA GLN A 576 24.42 4.41 72.23
C GLN A 576 23.96 2.98 71.96
N LEU A 577 22.78 2.84 71.35
CA LEU A 577 22.33 1.63 70.69
C LEU A 577 22.75 1.67 69.22
N LEU A 578 23.50 0.66 68.77
CA LEU A 578 23.82 0.44 67.35
C LEU A 578 22.70 -0.39 66.71
N VAL A 579 22.16 0.08 65.59
CA VAL A 579 21.12 -0.61 64.83
C VAL A 579 21.63 -0.79 63.40
N GLY A 580 21.81 -2.04 62.99
CA GLY A 580 22.05 -2.39 61.59
C GLY A 580 20.72 -2.48 60.84
N ILE A 581 20.71 -2.01 59.60
CA ILE A 581 19.65 -2.23 58.63
C ILE A 581 20.28 -3.03 57.50
N ILE A 582 19.82 -4.27 57.33
CA ILE A 582 20.30 -5.18 56.30
C ILE A 582 19.29 -5.21 55.18
N LYS A 583 19.78 -5.08 53.95
CA LYS A 583 19.05 -5.34 52.72
C LYS A 583 19.47 -6.72 52.22
N SER A 584 18.50 -7.61 51.98
CA SER A 584 18.76 -9.03 51.71
C SER A 584 19.70 -9.24 50.52
N ASP A 585 19.51 -8.45 49.46
CA ASP A 585 20.21 -8.59 48.19
C ASP A 585 20.60 -7.20 47.64
N PRO A 586 21.78 -7.07 47.00
CA PRO A 586 22.18 -5.82 46.35
C PRO A 586 21.30 -5.55 45.13
N THR A 587 20.90 -4.29 44.92
CA THR A 587 20.26 -3.84 43.66
C THR A 587 21.24 -3.03 42.83
N ASP A 588 21.01 -2.96 41.54
CA ASP A 588 21.71 -2.09 40.61
C ASP A 588 21.16 -0.63 40.60
N PHE A 589 20.02 -0.37 41.22
CA PHE A 589 19.46 0.97 41.46
C PHE A 589 19.48 1.42 42.93
N GLU A 590 19.22 2.72 43.20
CA GLU A 590 19.12 3.30 44.54
C GLU A 590 17.78 2.92 45.21
N THR A 591 17.81 2.56 46.49
CA THR A 591 16.60 2.19 47.26
C THR A 591 16.53 2.91 48.60
N LYS A 592 15.32 3.14 49.13
CA LYS A 592 15.10 3.93 50.35
C LYS A 592 14.20 3.23 51.36
N VAL A 593 14.53 3.36 52.64
CA VAL A 593 13.76 2.82 53.76
C VAL A 593 13.71 3.82 54.91
N ARG A 594 12.59 3.91 55.62
CA ARG A 594 12.42 4.80 56.76
C ARG A 594 12.55 4.04 58.08
N ILE A 595 13.28 4.60 59.03
CA ILE A 595 13.40 4.09 60.38
C ILE A 595 12.95 5.15 61.39
N LYS A 596 12.09 4.76 62.33
CA LYS A 596 11.60 5.66 63.38
C LYS A 596 11.47 4.96 64.73
N THR A 597 11.58 5.73 65.79
CA THR A 597 11.29 5.30 67.17
C THR A 597 9.87 5.67 67.57
N THR A 598 9.22 4.79 68.33
CA THR A 598 7.93 5.06 68.97
C THR A 598 8.05 4.87 70.48
N ASP A 599 7.56 5.83 71.25
CA ASP A 599 7.52 5.78 72.71
C ASP A 599 6.63 4.62 73.21
N ASP A 600 7.04 3.96 74.29
CA ASP A 600 6.18 3.08 75.11
C ASP A 600 6.31 3.49 76.59
N SER A 601 7.06 2.74 77.40
CA SER A 601 7.35 3.16 78.77
C SER A 601 8.58 4.07 78.85
N ALA A 602 9.49 3.99 77.88
CA ALA A 602 10.56 4.96 77.64
C ALA A 602 10.07 6.03 76.67
N VAL A 603 10.47 7.28 76.89
CA VAL A 603 10.01 8.46 76.15
C VAL A 603 11.20 9.15 75.46
N GLY A 604 11.01 9.49 74.18
CA GLY A 604 11.98 10.23 73.39
C GLY A 604 12.30 11.60 73.99
N GLY A 605 13.58 11.89 74.17
CA GLY A 605 14.11 13.10 74.80
C GLY A 605 14.33 13.00 76.31
N THR A 606 13.85 11.93 76.97
CA THR A 606 14.14 11.65 78.38
C THR A 606 14.99 10.39 78.56
N ASP A 607 14.63 9.31 77.87
CA ASP A 607 15.27 8.00 78.04
C ASP A 607 16.16 7.62 76.83
N PHE A 608 15.84 8.14 75.65
CA PHE A 608 16.62 7.99 74.41
C PHE A 608 16.39 9.20 73.49
N THR A 609 17.25 9.43 72.51
CA THR A 609 17.01 10.45 71.48
C THR A 609 16.04 9.91 70.43
N ALA A 610 14.88 10.54 70.27
CA ALA A 610 13.91 10.14 69.25
C ALA A 610 14.51 10.24 67.84
N LEU A 611 14.23 9.23 67.01
CA LEU A 611 14.71 9.12 65.63
C LEU A 611 13.54 9.00 64.66
N ASP A 612 13.67 9.68 63.52
CA ASP A 612 12.79 9.55 62.35
C ASP A 612 13.58 9.95 61.09
N GLU A 613 14.13 8.97 60.38
CA GLU A 613 15.09 9.18 59.28
C GLU A 613 14.78 8.29 58.07
N VAL A 614 15.06 8.80 56.86
CA VAL A 614 15.04 8.03 55.61
C VAL A 614 16.47 7.69 55.23
N LEU A 615 16.75 6.39 55.12
CA LEU A 615 18.04 5.83 54.75
C LEU A 615 18.05 5.50 53.26
N THR A 616 19.05 6.01 52.54
CA THR A 616 19.24 5.77 51.11
C THR A 616 20.37 4.76 50.87
N PHE A 617 20.04 3.55 50.45
CA PHE A 617 21.00 2.53 50.01
C PHE A 617 21.41 2.81 48.57
N ALA A 618 22.70 3.10 48.36
CA ALA A 618 23.26 3.27 47.02
C ALA A 618 23.26 1.92 46.26
N GLN A 619 23.45 1.99 44.93
CA GLN A 619 23.66 0.82 44.09
C GLN A 619 24.69 -0.15 44.72
N GLY A 620 24.28 -1.41 44.89
CA GLY A 620 25.09 -2.49 45.47
C GLY A 620 25.26 -2.47 46.99
N GLU A 621 24.73 -1.47 47.70
CA GLU A 621 24.81 -1.38 49.16
C GLU A 621 23.79 -2.31 49.82
N THR A 622 24.24 -3.17 50.74
CA THR A 622 23.37 -4.14 51.45
C THR A 622 23.28 -3.92 52.96
N GLN A 623 24.03 -2.97 53.52
CA GLN A 623 24.00 -2.68 54.95
C GLN A 623 24.19 -1.19 55.22
N LYS A 624 23.43 -0.68 56.18
CA LYS A 624 23.69 0.60 56.85
C LYS A 624 23.59 0.43 58.35
N ASP A 625 24.43 1.16 59.07
CA ASP A 625 24.34 1.24 60.52
C ASP A 625 23.91 2.64 60.94
N ILE A 626 23.01 2.72 61.91
CA ILE A 626 22.64 3.95 62.60
C ILE A 626 22.89 3.80 64.11
N THR A 627 22.90 4.93 64.81
CA THR A 627 23.03 4.95 66.26
C THR A 627 21.91 5.75 66.89
N ILE A 628 21.37 5.25 68.01
CA ILE A 628 20.37 5.95 68.82
C ILE A 628 21.00 6.20 70.19
N ASP A 629 21.12 7.47 70.58
CA ASP A 629 21.66 7.83 71.88
C ASP A 629 20.70 7.39 73.00
N ILE A 630 21.23 6.66 73.97
CA ILE A 630 20.54 6.29 75.21
C ILE A 630 20.91 7.30 76.30
N ILE A 631 19.91 7.84 76.99
CA ILE A 631 20.09 8.94 77.94
C ILE A 631 20.17 8.36 79.35
N ASP A 632 21.38 8.37 79.91
CA ASP A 632 21.65 8.08 81.33
C ASP A 632 21.09 9.23 82.19
N ASN A 633 20.12 8.91 83.04
CA ASN A 633 19.49 9.85 83.95
C ASN A 633 19.46 9.27 85.38
N SER A 634 19.30 10.14 86.38
CA SER A 634 19.38 9.73 87.79
C SER A 634 18.06 9.21 88.40
N GLU A 635 17.05 8.90 87.58
CA GLU A 635 15.74 8.45 88.04
C GLU A 635 15.76 6.93 88.22
N VAL A 636 15.24 6.42 89.35
CA VAL A 636 15.09 4.97 89.59
C VAL A 636 13.67 4.56 89.22
N ASP A 637 13.42 4.31 87.94
CA ASP A 637 12.10 3.98 87.38
C ASP A 637 11.98 2.55 86.82
N GLY A 638 13.07 1.78 86.90
CA GLY A 638 13.13 0.39 86.46
C GLY A 638 13.30 0.25 84.95
N SER A 639 13.14 -0.95 84.40
CA SER A 639 13.33 -1.15 82.96
C SER A 639 12.22 -0.49 82.14
N ARG A 640 12.60 0.32 81.15
CA ARG A 640 11.69 1.03 80.26
C ARG A 640 11.87 0.56 78.82
N ARG A 641 10.88 0.77 77.95
CA ARG A 641 10.87 0.24 76.58
C ARG A 641 10.47 1.28 75.54
N PHE A 642 11.04 1.19 74.35
CA PHE A 642 10.59 1.87 73.15
C PHE A 642 10.62 0.90 71.96
N THR A 643 9.96 1.25 70.86
CA THR A 643 9.90 0.40 69.66
C THR A 643 10.58 1.07 68.49
N LEU A 644 11.45 0.33 67.80
CA LEU A 644 11.98 0.68 66.49
C LEU A 644 11.05 0.16 65.42
N VAL A 645 10.74 0.99 64.44
CA VAL A 645 9.88 0.63 63.31
C VAL A 645 10.64 0.92 62.02
N LEU A 646 10.81 -0.12 61.21
CA LEU A 646 11.37 -0.05 59.86
C LEU A 646 10.21 -0.18 58.85
N GLU A 647 10.04 0.81 57.98
CA GLU A 647 8.90 0.89 57.07
C GLU A 647 9.26 1.50 55.70
N SER A 648 8.41 1.26 54.71
CA SER A 648 8.48 1.86 53.39
C SER A 648 8.30 3.37 53.48
N GLU A 649 9.15 4.13 52.77
CA GLU A 649 9.05 5.59 52.68
C GLU A 649 7.72 6.02 52.03
N SER A 650 7.24 5.26 51.04
CA SER A 650 6.15 5.67 50.15
C SER A 650 4.81 5.01 50.46
N PHE A 651 4.80 3.84 51.11
CA PHE A 651 3.60 3.01 51.22
C PHE A 651 3.09 2.73 52.64
N ASN A 652 3.71 3.29 53.70
CA ASN A 652 3.42 2.97 55.10
C ASN A 652 3.38 1.45 55.38
N GLU A 653 4.07 0.65 54.55
CA GLU A 653 4.22 -0.78 54.73
C GLU A 653 5.34 -1.03 55.73
N LYS A 654 5.08 -1.82 56.76
CA LYS A 654 6.02 -2.08 57.84
C LYS A 654 6.86 -3.32 57.49
N TYR A 655 8.17 -3.14 57.38
CA TYR A 655 9.12 -4.23 57.17
C TYR A 655 9.42 -4.97 58.48
N ALA A 656 9.66 -4.22 59.56
CA ALA A 656 9.96 -4.80 60.88
C ALA A 656 9.58 -3.85 62.02
N ASP A 657 9.39 -4.41 63.22
CA ASP A 657 9.56 -3.69 64.48
C ASP A 657 10.30 -4.50 65.51
N GLU A 658 11.10 -3.81 66.31
CA GLU A 658 11.85 -4.41 67.41
C GLU A 658 11.63 -3.61 68.70
N VAL A 659 11.44 -4.31 69.81
CA VAL A 659 11.21 -3.68 71.13
C VAL A 659 12.52 -3.62 71.88
N ILE A 660 13.01 -2.41 72.14
CA ILE A 660 14.22 -2.17 72.91
C ILE A 660 13.86 -1.91 74.36
N THR A 661 14.55 -2.56 75.29
CA THR A 661 14.42 -2.39 76.73
C THR A 661 15.65 -1.71 77.30
N ILE A 662 15.49 -0.49 77.83
CA ILE A 662 16.50 0.23 78.58
C ILE A 662 16.47 -0.28 80.02
N THR A 663 17.56 -0.85 80.52
CA THR A 663 17.69 -1.32 81.90
C THR A 663 18.33 -0.24 82.76
N ASN A 664 17.65 0.07 83.87
CA ASN A 664 18.11 1.03 84.85
C ASN A 664 19.21 0.43 85.74
N GLU A 665 20.34 1.11 85.89
CA GLU A 665 21.46 0.66 86.74
C GLU A 665 21.58 1.41 88.07
N ASP A 666 20.72 2.40 88.30
CA ASP A 666 20.76 3.22 89.50
C ASP A 666 20.25 2.48 90.74
N GLY A 667 21.15 2.29 91.70
CA GLY A 667 20.85 1.67 92.99
C GLY A 667 20.31 2.66 94.01
N ILE A 668 19.30 2.24 94.80
CA ILE A 668 18.83 2.99 95.97
C ILE A 668 19.97 3.04 97.02
N PRO A 669 20.37 4.22 97.58
CA PRO A 669 21.44 4.27 98.57
C PRO A 669 21.05 3.58 99.89
N GLU A 670 21.82 2.57 100.30
CA GLU A 670 21.62 1.79 101.54
C GLU A 670 21.98 2.64 102.78
N HIS A 671 21.00 2.90 103.66
CA HIS A 671 21.21 3.63 104.93
C HIS A 671 21.31 2.67 106.13
N ALA A 672 22.43 2.74 106.86
CA ALA A 672 22.76 1.93 108.03
C ALA A 672 21.83 2.18 109.23
N THR A 673 21.43 1.12 109.93
CA THR A 673 20.70 1.17 111.22
C THR A 673 21.67 1.11 112.41
N PRO A 674 21.25 1.57 113.61
CA PRO A 674 21.15 0.58 114.69
C PRO A 674 20.05 0.77 115.75
N ASP A 675 19.65 -0.40 116.25
CA ASP A 675 19.21 -0.80 117.61
C ASP A 675 17.78 -0.58 118.14
N ASP A 676 17.01 -1.68 118.04
CA ASP A 676 16.61 -2.56 119.16
C ASP A 676 15.50 -2.07 120.13
N LYS A 677 14.32 -2.70 120.08
CA LYS A 677 13.88 -3.71 121.07
C LYS A 677 12.38 -4.07 121.00
N ALA A 678 12.16 -5.33 121.38
CA ALA A 678 10.93 -5.94 121.90
C ALA A 678 9.80 -6.16 120.89
N SER A 679 8.96 -7.19 120.95
CA SER A 679 8.87 -8.48 121.63
C SER A 679 7.49 -9.02 121.23
N GLY A 680 7.29 -10.34 121.17
CA GLY A 680 5.96 -10.89 121.49
C GLY A 680 5.02 -11.25 120.33
N SER A 681 5.14 -12.50 119.90
CA SER A 681 4.10 -13.55 120.04
C SER A 681 2.71 -13.41 119.37
N VAL A 682 2.32 -14.54 118.73
CA VAL A 682 1.01 -15.23 118.78
C VAL A 682 0.02 -15.02 117.60
N SER A 683 -0.11 -16.12 116.84
CA SER A 683 -1.33 -16.89 116.48
C SER A 683 -2.56 -16.23 115.82
N GLY A 684 -3.09 -16.94 114.82
CA GLY A 684 -4.50 -16.86 114.37
C GLY A 684 -4.61 -16.96 112.85
N TYR A 685 -4.71 -18.16 112.26
CA TYR A 685 -5.94 -18.92 111.94
C TYR A 685 -6.97 -18.24 111.03
N PHE A 686 -7.48 -19.08 110.11
CA PHE A 686 -8.79 -19.07 109.43
C PHE A 686 -8.96 -18.16 108.20
N THR A 687 -9.64 -18.50 107.09
CA THR A 687 -10.27 -19.71 106.52
C THR A 687 -11.06 -19.30 105.25
N LEU A 688 -11.11 -20.22 104.25
CA LEU A 688 -12.10 -20.41 103.16
C LEU A 688 -12.76 -19.22 102.43
N MET A 689 -12.87 -19.33 101.09
CA MET A 689 -14.08 -19.91 100.47
C MET A 689 -13.94 -20.12 98.94
N LEU A 690 -14.54 -21.23 98.51
CA LEU A 690 -14.80 -21.67 97.14
C LEU A 690 -15.74 -20.72 96.37
N GLY A 691 -15.66 -20.80 95.03
CA GLY A 691 -16.77 -20.49 94.14
C GLY A 691 -16.55 -21.08 92.75
N ALA A 692 -17.28 -22.15 92.42
CA ALA A 692 -17.20 -22.93 91.18
C ALA A 692 -18.37 -22.63 90.22
N LEU A 693 -18.29 -23.26 89.02
CA LEU A 693 -19.36 -23.52 88.01
C LEU A 693 -19.65 -22.39 87.00
N CYS A 694 -19.96 -22.61 85.71
CA CYS A 694 -20.30 -23.81 84.94
C CYS A 694 -20.21 -23.54 83.41
N PHE A 695 -19.91 -24.59 82.64
CA PHE A 695 -20.30 -24.96 81.26
C PHE A 695 -21.11 -23.99 80.36
N ILE A 696 -20.79 -23.99 79.04
CA ILE A 696 -21.58 -24.67 77.99
C ILE A 696 -20.74 -24.91 76.72
N ARG A 697 -20.94 -26.09 76.15
CA ARG A 697 -20.39 -26.64 74.90
C ARG A 697 -21.51 -26.66 73.86
N ARG A 698 -21.28 -26.26 72.60
CA ARG A 698 -22.08 -26.79 71.46
C ARG A 698 -21.33 -26.72 70.12
N ASN A 699 -21.04 -27.91 69.59
CA ASN A 699 -20.67 -28.19 68.20
C ASN A 699 -21.86 -27.97 67.25
N ARG A 700 -21.58 -27.59 65.99
CA ARG A 700 -22.08 -28.29 64.78
C ARG A 700 -21.41 -27.79 63.47
N LYS A 701 -20.68 -28.71 62.81
CA LYS A 701 -20.68 -29.10 61.36
C LYS A 701 -21.60 -28.27 60.42
N LYS A 702 -21.28 -27.99 59.14
CA LYS A 702 -20.95 -28.93 58.02
C LYS A 702 -20.68 -28.12 56.71
N ASN A 703 -19.64 -28.48 55.94
CA ASN A 703 -19.60 -28.82 54.49
C ASN A 703 -20.31 -28.01 53.37
N ILE A 704 -19.51 -27.79 52.30
CA ILE A 704 -19.70 -28.18 50.86
C ILE A 704 -20.12 -27.11 49.82
N LYS A 705 -19.32 -27.12 48.73
CA LYS A 705 -19.54 -26.69 47.30
C LYS A 705 -19.36 -25.21 46.94
N ASP A 706 -18.76 -24.88 45.80
CA ASP A 706 -18.19 -25.62 44.65
C ASP A 706 -16.84 -25.00 44.28
#